data_AF-A0A951L1B5-F1
#
_entry.id   AF-A0A951L1B5-F1
#
_cell.length_a   1.000
_cell.length_b   1.000
_cell.length_c   1.000
_cell.angle_alpha   90.00
_cell.angle_beta   90.00
_cell.angle_gamma   90.00
#
_symmetry.space_group_name_H-M   'P 1'
#
loop_
_entity.id
_entity.type
_entity.pdbx_description
1 polymer ?
#
loop_
_entity_poly.entity_id
_entity_poly.type
_entity_poly.pdbx_seq_one_letter_code
_entity_poly.pdbx_strand_id
1 'polypeptide(L)'
;MLNIARWTMTHRRFVVIAWIVAAVGIFAVSGAVGKKTASDFTLPGTGSQHAVDLLKSRFPAQSGDADQIVFQARNGRLTGNAYRATIVTTLARVRDLPHVTSVDSPYAPGQHAISRDGTILFATVVFDQRANALPKAAVNRVITTAESARSQSLQVELGGQAIEQAQQASLGFATVVGIAAAIVILLISFGSFTAMGLPIATALLGLGAGLGVISLASHVIDMPDFASELALMLGLGVGVDYALFIVTRFRENYRQNGGAVQQAVEDAIDTSGRAVLFAGATVVIALLGMFALGISILNGAAVAAAIGVVLVLAASLTLLPALLSMTGHRIARPSRRDAARRTGAAQPGFWLRWVRLVQRRPVVTAMLATALMLTLAAPAVGLRLASSDAGNDAPSQTTRQAYDLLAKGFGPGFNGPLQIAVALPAAHDVTGLPAIATGLKSTHGIASVATPRVNAEGTAAAIVAYPSTSPQSAQTASLVASLRDRVLPPIEHTTGAVTYVGGATASQVDFSHILSSKLPAFVGVVIALAGLLLLIAFRSLVIPVQAALMNLLSIAAALGVVQAVFQRGWLSNLFGVQPGPIDAFIPVFMFAIVFGLSMDYEVFLISRVHEEWQRQRDASAAVRDGLANTGRVITAAAAVMVAVFAAFAISGNRVLEMFGLGMATAVFLDALVIRMALLPAILQLLGRATWALPRWLGRRLPRVAIEPEHADPGRPYVPEPAFEASS
;
A
#
# COMPACT_ATOMS: atom_id res chain seq x y z
N MET A 1 24.60 19.12 2.90
CA MET A 1 23.38 19.73 3.45
C MET A 1 23.45 21.24 3.45
N LEU A 2 24.35 21.86 4.21
CA LEU A 2 24.49 23.32 4.29
C LEU A 2 24.68 24.00 2.91
N ASN A 3 25.47 23.42 2.00
CA ASN A 3 25.62 23.97 0.65
C ASN A 3 24.29 23.98 -0.14
N ILE A 4 23.45 22.95 0.02
CA ILE A 4 22.13 22.88 -0.61
C ILE A 4 21.20 23.92 0.00
N ALA A 5 21.21 24.07 1.33
CA ALA A 5 20.43 25.09 2.02
C ALA A 5 20.82 26.51 1.53
N ARG A 6 22.12 26.84 1.53
CA ARG A 6 22.60 28.16 1.07
C ARG A 6 22.29 28.41 -0.40
N TRP A 7 22.45 27.41 -1.27
CA TRP A 7 22.13 27.54 -2.69
C TRP A 7 20.63 27.75 -2.92
N THR A 8 19.77 26.96 -2.27
CA THR A 8 18.31 27.08 -2.40
C THR A 8 17.79 28.41 -1.85
N MET A 9 18.43 28.96 -0.82
CA MET A 9 18.07 30.25 -0.24
C MET A 9 18.50 31.44 -1.11
N THR A 10 19.72 31.39 -1.65
CA THR A 10 20.21 32.42 -2.58
C THR A 10 19.40 32.45 -3.88
N HIS A 11 18.99 31.28 -4.38
CA HIS A 11 18.24 31.12 -5.62
C HIS A 11 16.75 30.84 -5.40
N ARG A 12 16.18 31.24 -4.25
CA ARG A 12 14.82 30.88 -3.81
C ARG A 12 13.70 31.03 -4.84
N ARG A 13 13.71 32.11 -5.64
CA ARG A 13 12.70 32.35 -6.69
C ARG A 13 12.86 31.35 -7.83
N PHE A 14 14.10 31.10 -8.26
CA PHE A 14 14.40 30.12 -9.29
C PHE A 14 13.99 28.73 -8.85
N VAL A 15 14.27 28.31 -7.60
CA VAL A 15 13.87 26.99 -7.08
C VAL A 15 12.35 26.81 -7.10
N VAL A 16 11.59 27.81 -6.63
CA VAL A 16 10.12 27.75 -6.64
C VAL A 16 9.58 27.66 -8.07
N ILE A 17 10.08 28.51 -8.98
CA ILE A 17 9.67 28.50 -10.39
C ILE A 17 10.04 27.17 -11.04
N ALA A 18 11.25 26.66 -10.82
CA ALA A 18 11.72 25.40 -11.36
C ALA A 18 10.83 24.23 -10.91
N TRP A 19 10.42 24.18 -9.63
CA TRP A 19 9.47 23.17 -9.16
C TRP A 19 8.08 23.30 -9.78
N ILE A 20 7.57 24.52 -9.93
CA ILE A 20 6.27 24.75 -10.59
C ILE A 20 6.34 24.34 -12.06
N VAL A 21 7.39 24.76 -12.78
CA VAL A 21 7.60 24.43 -14.19
C VAL A 21 7.82 22.94 -14.36
N ALA A 22 8.59 22.30 -13.49
CA ALA A 22 8.78 20.84 -13.51
C ALA A 22 7.45 20.12 -13.25
N ALA A 23 6.70 20.51 -12.22
CA ALA A 23 5.41 19.89 -11.93
C ALA A 23 4.43 20.04 -13.10
N VAL A 24 4.28 21.26 -13.64
CA VAL A 24 3.38 21.54 -14.78
C VAL A 24 3.87 20.82 -16.05
N GLY A 25 5.17 20.87 -16.34
CA GLY A 25 5.76 20.25 -17.51
C GLY A 25 5.64 18.73 -17.49
N ILE A 26 5.98 18.09 -16.37
CA ILE A 26 5.82 16.65 -16.20
C ILE A 26 4.34 16.27 -16.29
N PHE A 27 3.44 17.04 -15.69
CA PHE A 27 2.01 16.76 -15.76
C PHE A 27 1.45 16.91 -17.19
N ALA A 28 1.90 17.90 -17.95
CA ALA A 28 1.53 18.09 -19.35
C ALA A 28 2.03 16.93 -20.23
N VAL A 29 3.30 16.55 -20.09
CA VAL A 29 3.88 15.40 -20.83
C VAL A 29 3.18 14.11 -20.44
N SER A 30 2.99 13.87 -19.15
CA SER A 30 2.26 12.72 -18.62
C SER A 30 0.81 12.67 -19.12
N GLY A 31 0.12 13.81 -19.19
CA GLY A 31 -1.24 13.89 -19.70
C GLY A 31 -1.34 13.59 -21.20
N ALA A 32 -0.33 13.99 -21.97
CA ALA A 32 -0.26 13.73 -23.40
C ALA A 32 0.12 12.28 -23.75
N VAL A 33 1.08 11.71 -23.02
CA VAL A 33 1.56 10.33 -23.23
C VAL A 33 0.59 9.31 -22.65
N GLY A 34 -0.14 9.66 -21.59
CA GLY A 34 -1.05 8.76 -20.89
C GLY A 34 -0.34 7.92 -19.82
N LYS A 35 -1.03 6.88 -19.35
CA LYS A 35 -0.49 5.86 -18.43
C LYS A 35 -0.55 4.52 -19.12
N LYS A 36 0.50 3.71 -18.96
CA LYS A 36 0.49 2.30 -19.37
C LYS A 36 0.51 1.44 -18.12
N THR A 37 -0.67 1.15 -17.57
CA THR A 37 -0.73 0.22 -16.45
C THR A 37 -0.73 -1.21 -16.99
N ALA A 38 0.14 -2.05 -16.43
CA ALA A 38 0.24 -3.44 -16.83
C ALA A 38 -0.41 -4.32 -15.76
N SER A 39 -1.34 -5.15 -16.21
CA SER A 39 -2.07 -6.12 -15.39
C SER A 39 -1.66 -7.56 -15.69
N ASP A 40 -0.59 -7.77 -16.48
CA ASP A 40 -0.03 -9.11 -16.66
C ASP A 40 0.65 -9.54 -15.34
N PHE A 41 -0.13 -10.21 -14.49
CA PHE A 41 0.37 -10.96 -13.36
C PHE A 41 1.22 -12.12 -13.87
N THR A 42 2.50 -11.86 -14.12
CA THR A 42 3.46 -12.89 -14.46
C THR A 42 4.05 -13.51 -13.19
N LEU A 43 3.91 -14.82 -13.06
CA LEU A 43 4.48 -15.62 -11.99
C LEU A 43 5.40 -16.69 -12.60
N PRO A 44 6.62 -16.33 -13.04
CA PRO A 44 7.49 -17.25 -13.74
C PRO A 44 7.74 -18.52 -12.91
N GLY A 45 7.61 -19.69 -13.54
CA GLY A 45 7.84 -20.99 -12.91
C GLY A 45 6.66 -21.56 -12.13
N THR A 46 5.46 -20.97 -12.19
CA THR A 46 4.24 -21.58 -11.61
C THR A 46 3.42 -22.36 -12.62
N GLY A 47 2.68 -23.36 -12.14
CA GLY A 47 1.75 -24.13 -12.97
C GLY A 47 0.64 -23.26 -13.57
N SER A 48 0.19 -22.22 -12.85
CA SER A 48 -0.81 -21.29 -13.39
C SER A 48 -0.24 -20.43 -14.52
N GLN A 49 1.03 -20.01 -14.45
CA GLN A 49 1.68 -19.24 -15.50
C GLN A 49 1.88 -20.09 -16.77
N HIS A 50 2.33 -21.34 -16.61
CA HIS A 50 2.43 -22.27 -17.74
C HIS A 50 1.08 -22.51 -18.44
N ALA A 51 -0.01 -22.59 -17.66
CA ALA A 51 -1.36 -22.68 -18.23
C ALA A 51 -1.71 -21.43 -19.06
N VAL A 52 -1.43 -20.23 -18.54
CA VAL A 52 -1.65 -18.96 -19.24
C VAL A 52 -0.82 -18.87 -20.51
N ASP A 53 0.47 -19.23 -20.46
CA ASP A 53 1.37 -19.19 -21.61
C ASP A 53 0.95 -20.18 -22.71
N LEU A 54 0.49 -21.38 -22.31
CA LEU A 54 -0.06 -22.38 -23.22
C LEU A 54 -1.36 -21.90 -23.88
N LEU A 55 -2.27 -21.32 -23.11
CA LEU A 55 -3.53 -20.77 -23.63
C LEU A 55 -3.29 -19.55 -24.54
N LYS A 56 -2.39 -18.64 -24.16
CA LYS A 56 -2.02 -17.48 -25.01
C LYS A 56 -1.43 -17.91 -26.34
N SER A 57 -0.56 -18.92 -26.35
CA SER A 57 0.11 -19.39 -27.58
C SER A 57 -0.80 -20.24 -28.48
N ARG A 58 -1.72 -21.03 -27.91
CA ARG A 58 -2.53 -22.01 -28.66
C ARG A 58 -4.01 -21.64 -28.81
N PHE A 59 -4.52 -20.64 -28.08
CA PHE A 59 -5.89 -20.12 -28.13
C PHE A 59 -5.94 -18.58 -28.20
N PRO A 60 -5.35 -17.93 -29.22
CA PRO A 60 -5.23 -16.47 -29.30
C PRO A 60 -6.58 -15.75 -29.42
N ALA A 61 -7.62 -16.40 -29.96
CA ALA A 61 -8.96 -15.82 -30.08
C ALA A 61 -9.69 -15.59 -28.73
N GLN A 62 -9.10 -16.01 -27.60
CA GLN A 62 -9.68 -15.88 -26.25
C GLN A 62 -8.86 -14.96 -25.33
N SER A 63 -7.94 -14.17 -25.87
CA SER A 63 -7.00 -13.37 -25.09
C SER A 63 -7.52 -12.00 -24.62
N GLY A 64 -8.75 -11.62 -24.99
CA GLY A 64 -9.41 -10.38 -24.51
C GLY A 64 -10.01 -10.53 -23.12
N ASP A 65 -10.37 -9.42 -22.48
CA ASP A 65 -11.11 -9.47 -21.20
C ASP A 65 -12.59 -9.73 -21.45
N ALA A 66 -13.15 -10.58 -20.58
CA ALA A 66 -14.52 -11.04 -20.67
C ALA A 66 -15.28 -10.66 -19.38
N ASP A 67 -16.28 -9.81 -19.53
CA ASP A 67 -17.20 -9.45 -18.46
C ASP A 67 -18.53 -10.17 -18.65
N GLN A 68 -19.33 -10.26 -17.60
CA GLN A 68 -20.60 -10.98 -17.60
C GLN A 68 -21.76 -10.04 -17.32
N ILE A 69 -22.83 -10.20 -18.09
CA ILE A 69 -24.14 -9.60 -17.80
C ILE A 69 -25.04 -10.71 -17.29
N VAL A 70 -25.46 -10.61 -16.03
CA VAL A 70 -26.28 -11.59 -15.32
C VAL A 70 -27.71 -11.08 -15.25
N PHE A 71 -28.65 -11.93 -15.64
CA PHE A 71 -30.08 -11.62 -15.63
C PHE A 71 -30.79 -12.56 -14.66
N GLN A 72 -31.71 -12.02 -13.87
CA GLN A 72 -32.60 -12.81 -13.00
C GLN A 72 -34.06 -12.43 -13.22
N ALA A 73 -34.90 -13.43 -13.51
CA ALA A 73 -36.35 -13.26 -13.45
C ALA A 73 -36.81 -13.20 -11.99
N ARG A 74 -37.54 -12.15 -11.63
CA ARG A 74 -38.25 -12.09 -10.34
C ARG A 74 -39.50 -12.96 -10.37
N ASN A 75 -40.15 -13.05 -11.54
CA ASN A 75 -41.36 -13.85 -11.78
C ASN A 75 -41.21 -14.70 -13.05
N GLY A 76 -41.37 -16.03 -12.93
CA GLY A 76 -41.34 -16.96 -14.06
C GLY A 76 -39.94 -17.40 -14.49
N ARG A 77 -39.83 -17.89 -15.74
CA ARG A 77 -38.57 -18.39 -16.33
C ARG A 77 -38.09 -17.47 -17.46
N LEU A 78 -36.78 -17.27 -17.56
CA LEU A 78 -36.13 -16.46 -18.59
C LEU A 78 -36.11 -17.12 -19.98
N THR A 79 -36.65 -18.34 -20.09
CA THR A 79 -36.87 -19.06 -21.35
C THR A 79 -38.16 -18.63 -22.07
N GLY A 80 -39.04 -17.87 -21.41
CA GLY A 80 -40.27 -17.36 -22.01
C GLY A 80 -40.03 -16.28 -23.08
N ASN A 81 -40.92 -16.21 -24.09
CA ASN A 81 -40.77 -15.33 -25.25
C ASN A 81 -40.63 -13.84 -24.90
N ALA A 82 -41.32 -13.35 -23.87
CA ALA A 82 -41.28 -11.93 -23.48
C ALA A 82 -39.91 -11.50 -22.96
N TYR A 83 -39.33 -12.24 -21.99
CA TYR A 83 -37.99 -11.93 -21.46
C TYR A 83 -36.91 -12.14 -22.51
N ARG A 84 -37.03 -13.19 -23.32
CA ARG A 84 -36.06 -13.51 -24.38
C ARG A 84 -35.93 -12.36 -25.39
N ALA A 85 -37.04 -11.78 -25.84
CA ALA A 85 -37.02 -10.67 -26.79
C ALA A 85 -36.29 -9.44 -26.20
N THR A 86 -36.58 -9.09 -24.94
CA THR A 86 -35.91 -7.99 -24.24
C THR A 86 -34.41 -8.24 -24.10
N ILE A 87 -34.01 -9.42 -23.61
CA ILE A 87 -32.59 -9.77 -23.40
C ILE A 87 -31.83 -9.76 -24.73
N VAL A 88 -32.36 -10.39 -25.77
CA VAL A 88 -31.72 -10.41 -27.10
C VAL A 88 -31.56 -9.00 -27.67
N THR A 89 -32.58 -8.14 -27.52
CA THR A 89 -32.51 -6.74 -27.97
C THR A 89 -31.45 -5.96 -27.20
N THR A 90 -31.36 -6.14 -25.88
CA THR A 90 -30.34 -5.47 -25.05
C THR A 90 -28.94 -5.93 -25.41
N LEU A 91 -28.73 -7.25 -25.57
CA LEU A 91 -27.42 -7.79 -25.94
C LEU A 91 -26.99 -7.34 -27.34
N ALA A 92 -27.92 -7.17 -28.28
CA ALA A 92 -27.65 -6.58 -29.59
C ALA A 92 -27.18 -5.12 -29.47
N ARG A 93 -27.85 -4.31 -28.65
CA ARG A 93 -27.40 -2.93 -28.38
C ARG A 93 -26.03 -2.87 -27.73
N VAL A 94 -25.73 -3.78 -26.80
CA VAL A 94 -24.41 -3.87 -26.16
C VAL A 94 -23.33 -4.24 -27.18
N ARG A 95 -23.64 -5.16 -28.11
CA ARG A 95 -22.73 -5.57 -29.18
C ARG A 95 -22.35 -4.41 -30.12
N ASP A 96 -23.26 -3.46 -30.34
CA ASP A 96 -23.02 -2.30 -31.21
C ASP A 96 -22.22 -1.17 -30.52
N LEU A 97 -21.89 -1.32 -29.23
CA LEU A 97 -21.10 -0.32 -28.50
C LEU A 97 -19.61 -0.36 -28.90
N PRO A 98 -18.92 0.80 -28.86
CA PRO A 98 -17.49 0.85 -29.10
C PRO A 98 -16.75 -0.02 -28.08
N HIS A 99 -15.66 -0.64 -28.52
CA HIS A 99 -14.81 -1.56 -27.74
C HIS A 99 -15.41 -2.95 -27.44
N VAL A 100 -16.66 -3.24 -27.84
CA VAL A 100 -17.24 -4.58 -27.70
C VAL A 100 -16.96 -5.39 -28.97
N THR A 101 -16.19 -6.48 -28.83
CA THR A 101 -15.84 -7.37 -29.96
C THR A 101 -16.94 -8.39 -30.22
N SER A 102 -17.42 -9.03 -29.16
CA SER A 102 -18.48 -10.03 -29.25
C SER A 102 -19.29 -10.11 -27.95
N VAL A 103 -20.55 -10.52 -28.10
CA VAL A 103 -21.42 -10.84 -26.96
C VAL A 103 -21.93 -12.26 -27.16
N ASP A 104 -21.49 -13.17 -26.29
CA ASP A 104 -21.92 -14.55 -26.30
C ASP A 104 -23.33 -14.65 -25.73
N SER A 105 -24.26 -15.09 -26.59
CA SER A 105 -25.67 -15.18 -26.22
C SER A 105 -25.93 -16.39 -25.31
N PRO A 106 -26.66 -16.22 -24.19
CA PRO A 106 -27.04 -17.31 -23.29
C PRO A 106 -27.91 -18.38 -23.95
N TYR A 107 -28.54 -18.07 -25.08
CA TYR A 107 -29.43 -18.96 -25.82
C TYR A 107 -28.75 -19.71 -26.96
N ALA A 108 -27.43 -19.54 -27.15
CA ALA A 108 -26.69 -20.24 -28.19
C ALA A 108 -26.62 -21.75 -27.89
N PRO A 109 -26.73 -22.62 -28.93
CA PRO A 109 -26.66 -24.07 -28.73
C PRO A 109 -25.36 -24.50 -28.05
N GLY A 110 -25.44 -25.36 -27.04
CA GLY A 110 -24.28 -25.89 -26.31
C GLY A 110 -23.73 -24.99 -25.19
N GLN A 111 -24.27 -23.78 -25.00
CA GLN A 111 -23.91 -22.94 -23.86
C GLN A 111 -24.67 -23.34 -22.60
N HIS A 112 -23.96 -23.65 -21.52
CA HIS A 112 -24.52 -23.92 -20.19
C HIS A 112 -24.70 -22.60 -19.42
N ALA A 113 -25.34 -21.62 -20.06
CA ALA A 113 -25.44 -20.25 -19.57
C ALA A 113 -26.76 -19.94 -18.85
N ILE A 114 -27.62 -20.94 -18.68
CA ILE A 114 -28.93 -20.85 -18.03
C ILE A 114 -28.93 -21.78 -16.81
N SER A 115 -29.38 -21.27 -15.66
CA SER A 115 -29.48 -22.03 -14.42
C SER A 115 -30.49 -23.19 -14.54
N ARG A 116 -30.35 -24.21 -13.70
CA ARG A 116 -31.21 -25.42 -13.76
C ARG A 116 -32.71 -25.12 -13.58
N ASP A 117 -33.04 -24.09 -12.82
CA ASP A 117 -34.41 -23.61 -12.59
C ASP A 117 -34.92 -22.65 -13.67
N GLY A 118 -34.03 -22.17 -14.56
CA GLY A 118 -34.33 -21.24 -15.64
C GLY A 118 -34.61 -19.81 -15.17
N THR A 119 -34.26 -19.47 -13.93
CA THR A 119 -34.52 -18.14 -13.34
C THR A 119 -33.34 -17.19 -13.48
N ILE A 120 -32.13 -17.70 -13.68
CA ILE A 120 -30.89 -16.94 -13.81
C ILE A 120 -30.19 -17.34 -15.11
N LEU A 121 -29.66 -16.37 -15.84
CA LEU A 121 -28.79 -16.62 -16.98
C LEU A 121 -27.70 -15.56 -17.05
N PHE A 122 -26.61 -15.83 -17.77
CA PHE A 122 -25.56 -14.85 -18.00
C PHE A 122 -25.15 -14.79 -19.47
N ALA A 123 -24.79 -13.60 -19.95
CA ALA A 123 -24.16 -13.37 -21.24
C ALA A 123 -22.72 -12.94 -21.02
N THR A 124 -21.79 -13.35 -21.89
CA THR A 124 -20.39 -12.93 -21.79
C THR A 124 -20.12 -11.83 -22.82
N VAL A 125 -19.58 -10.71 -22.39
CA VAL A 125 -19.19 -9.57 -23.23
C VAL A 125 -17.67 -9.58 -23.33
N VAL A 126 -17.16 -9.66 -24.55
CA VAL A 126 -15.72 -9.65 -24.84
C VAL A 126 -15.33 -8.28 -25.38
N PHE A 127 -14.35 -7.66 -24.76
CA PHE A 127 -13.83 -6.37 -25.19
C PHE A 127 -12.64 -6.50 -26.16
N ASP A 128 -12.42 -5.48 -26.98
CA ASP A 128 -11.27 -5.38 -27.91
C ASP A 128 -9.94 -5.13 -27.19
N GLN A 129 -10.02 -4.63 -25.95
CA GLN A 129 -8.90 -4.31 -25.09
C GLN A 129 -9.13 -4.89 -23.69
N ARG A 130 -8.08 -4.93 -22.88
CA ARG A 130 -8.18 -5.31 -21.46
C ARG A 130 -8.80 -4.20 -20.61
N ALA A 131 -9.41 -4.58 -19.49
CA ALA A 131 -10.06 -3.74 -18.49
C ALA A 131 -9.31 -2.44 -18.21
N ASN A 132 -7.99 -2.53 -17.95
CA ASN A 132 -7.17 -1.37 -17.59
C ASN A 132 -6.94 -0.37 -18.73
N ALA A 133 -6.99 -0.83 -19.98
CA ALA A 133 -6.83 0.01 -21.16
C ALA A 133 -8.18 0.57 -21.66
N LEU A 134 -9.30 -0.01 -21.22
CA LEU A 134 -10.63 0.44 -21.58
C LEU A 134 -10.96 1.77 -20.92
N PRO A 135 -11.45 2.77 -21.69
CA PRO A 135 -11.97 3.99 -21.10
C PRO A 135 -13.15 3.69 -20.18
N LYS A 136 -13.15 4.18 -18.93
CA LYS A 136 -14.29 4.04 -18.00
C LYS A 136 -15.61 4.49 -18.62
N ALA A 137 -15.57 5.50 -19.49
CA ALA A 137 -16.75 6.00 -20.21
C ALA A 137 -17.32 5.00 -21.25
N ALA A 138 -16.51 4.10 -21.80
CA ALA A 138 -16.97 3.02 -22.67
C ALA A 138 -17.65 1.92 -21.85
N VAL A 139 -17.02 1.50 -20.75
CA VAL A 139 -17.58 0.50 -19.83
C VAL A 139 -18.88 1.00 -19.18
N ASN A 140 -18.93 2.27 -18.75
CA ASN A 140 -20.14 2.86 -18.19
C ASN A 140 -21.30 2.88 -19.20
N ARG A 141 -21.02 3.04 -20.50
CA ARG A 141 -22.06 2.90 -21.53
C ARG A 141 -22.60 1.47 -21.63
N VAL A 142 -21.74 0.46 -21.48
CA VAL A 142 -22.17 -0.95 -21.40
C VAL A 142 -23.05 -1.17 -20.17
N ILE A 143 -22.62 -0.68 -19.00
CA ILE A 143 -23.38 -0.76 -17.74
C ILE A 143 -24.77 -0.13 -17.92
N THR A 144 -24.84 1.15 -18.30
CA THR A 144 -26.12 1.85 -18.47
C THR A 144 -27.03 1.20 -19.52
N THR A 145 -26.45 0.69 -20.62
CA THR A 145 -27.22 0.00 -21.68
C THR A 145 -27.80 -1.32 -21.18
N ALA A 146 -27.02 -2.12 -20.46
CA ALA A 146 -27.51 -3.38 -19.88
C ALA A 146 -28.55 -3.12 -18.79
N GLU A 147 -28.30 -2.14 -17.91
CA GLU A 147 -29.21 -1.74 -16.84
C GLU A 147 -30.53 -1.17 -17.36
N SER A 148 -30.59 -0.65 -18.60
CA SER A 148 -31.83 -0.19 -19.22
C SER A 148 -32.87 -1.30 -19.42
N ALA A 149 -32.45 -2.57 -19.37
CA ALA A 149 -33.36 -3.70 -19.41
C ALA A 149 -33.96 -4.05 -18.03
N ARG A 150 -33.51 -3.41 -16.94
CA ARG A 150 -34.08 -3.62 -15.60
C ARG A 150 -35.55 -3.21 -15.60
N SER A 151 -36.39 -4.07 -15.03
CA SER A 151 -37.82 -3.83 -14.87
C SER A 151 -38.30 -4.37 -13.51
N GLN A 152 -39.57 -4.15 -13.16
CA GLN A 152 -40.15 -4.73 -11.94
C GLN A 152 -40.08 -6.27 -11.93
N SER A 153 -39.92 -6.91 -13.08
CA SER A 153 -39.90 -8.36 -13.24
C SER A 153 -38.52 -8.93 -13.63
N LEU A 154 -37.58 -8.09 -14.08
CA LEU A 154 -36.25 -8.48 -14.55
C LEU A 154 -35.16 -7.68 -13.82
N GLN A 155 -34.30 -8.38 -13.10
CA GLN A 155 -33.06 -7.84 -12.56
C GLN A 155 -31.91 -8.07 -13.55
N VAL A 156 -31.06 -7.07 -13.73
CA VAL A 156 -29.87 -7.12 -14.59
C VAL A 156 -28.71 -6.61 -13.78
N GLU A 157 -27.67 -7.42 -13.64
CA GLU A 157 -26.44 -7.06 -12.95
C GLU A 157 -25.26 -7.38 -13.84
N LEU A 158 -24.14 -6.71 -13.61
CA LEU A 158 -22.94 -6.95 -14.37
C LEU A 158 -21.76 -7.24 -13.46
N GLY A 159 -20.88 -8.14 -13.90
CA GLY A 159 -19.66 -8.50 -13.20
C GLY A 159 -18.50 -8.63 -14.16
N GLY A 160 -17.29 -8.63 -13.63
CA GLY A 160 -16.07 -8.67 -14.42
C GLY A 160 -15.16 -7.48 -14.12
N GLN A 161 -13.91 -7.60 -14.57
CA GLN A 161 -12.84 -6.72 -14.13
C GLN A 161 -13.00 -5.29 -14.67
N ALA A 162 -13.46 -5.13 -15.91
CA ALA A 162 -13.61 -3.80 -16.50
C ALA A 162 -14.73 -3.02 -15.79
N ILE A 163 -15.83 -3.71 -15.48
CA ILE A 163 -16.98 -3.15 -14.75
C ILE A 163 -16.62 -2.82 -13.30
N GLU A 164 -15.90 -3.69 -12.60
CA GLU A 164 -15.41 -3.43 -11.24
C GLU A 164 -14.57 -2.14 -11.19
N GLN A 165 -13.61 -1.99 -12.10
CA GLN A 165 -12.78 -0.79 -12.18
C GLN A 165 -13.56 0.48 -12.53
N ALA A 166 -14.64 0.35 -13.30
CA ALA A 166 -15.52 1.47 -13.64
C ALA A 166 -16.39 1.91 -12.44
N GLN A 167 -16.78 0.96 -11.57
CA GLN A 167 -17.60 1.23 -10.38
C GLN A 167 -16.81 1.65 -9.14
N GLN A 168 -15.50 1.37 -9.08
CA GLN A 168 -14.64 1.83 -7.99
C GLN A 168 -14.70 3.35 -7.80
N ALA A 169 -14.90 3.77 -6.55
CA ALA A 169 -15.03 5.16 -6.16
C ALA A 169 -13.78 5.99 -6.53
N SER A 170 -13.99 7.24 -6.94
CA SER A 170 -12.86 8.12 -7.25
C SER A 170 -12.08 8.50 -5.99
N LEU A 171 -10.76 8.31 -6.03
CA LEU A 171 -9.79 8.75 -5.01
C LEU A 171 -9.94 10.21 -4.57
N GLY A 172 -10.57 11.04 -5.40
CA GLY A 172 -10.75 12.47 -5.15
C GLY A 172 -11.38 12.75 -3.79
N PHE A 173 -12.37 11.97 -3.37
CA PHE A 173 -13.04 12.20 -2.08
C PHE A 173 -12.12 11.94 -0.89
N ALA A 174 -11.52 10.75 -0.80
CA ALA A 174 -10.59 10.39 0.27
C ALA A 174 -9.40 11.35 0.36
N THR A 175 -8.86 11.75 -0.79
CA THR A 175 -7.73 12.69 -0.87
C THR A 175 -8.11 14.07 -0.34
N VAL A 176 -9.27 14.59 -0.76
CA VAL A 176 -9.77 15.89 -0.28
C VAL A 176 -10.03 15.87 1.22
N VAL A 177 -10.63 14.79 1.73
CA VAL A 177 -10.86 14.62 3.18
C VAL A 177 -9.53 14.57 3.94
N GLY A 178 -8.54 13.81 3.44
CA GLY A 178 -7.21 13.73 4.04
C GLY A 178 -6.48 15.07 4.07
N ILE A 179 -6.51 15.82 2.97
CA ILE A 179 -5.93 17.18 2.90
C ILE A 179 -6.67 18.12 3.86
N ALA A 180 -8.01 18.10 3.87
CA ALA A 180 -8.81 18.95 4.75
C ALA A 180 -8.51 18.67 6.23
N ALA A 181 -8.41 17.39 6.61
CA ALA A 181 -8.02 17.01 7.96
C ALA A 181 -6.60 17.49 8.31
N ALA A 182 -5.64 17.33 7.39
CA ALA A 182 -4.28 17.82 7.58
C ALA A 182 -4.24 19.35 7.75
N ILE A 183 -5.00 20.11 6.94
CA ILE A 183 -5.17 21.56 7.07
C ILE A 183 -5.64 21.93 8.48
N VAL A 184 -6.71 21.29 8.97
CA VAL A 184 -7.28 21.58 10.28
C VAL A 184 -6.27 21.30 11.40
N ILE A 185 -5.61 20.14 11.37
CA ILE A 185 -4.65 19.75 12.42
C ILE A 185 -3.41 20.66 12.40
N LEU A 186 -2.86 20.97 11.22
CA LEU A 186 -1.73 21.89 11.09
C LEU A 186 -2.09 23.31 11.51
N LEU A 187 -3.31 23.77 11.21
CA LEU A 187 -3.79 25.08 11.65
C LEU A 187 -3.89 25.14 13.18
N ILE A 188 -4.38 24.08 13.82
CA ILE A 188 -4.41 23.96 15.29
C ILE A 188 -2.99 23.90 15.87
N SER A 189 -2.08 23.16 15.23
CA SER A 189 -0.71 22.97 15.69
C SER A 189 0.10 24.27 15.63
N PHE A 190 0.06 24.96 14.49
CA PHE A 190 0.88 26.15 14.25
C PHE A 190 0.21 27.47 14.58
N GLY A 191 -1.12 27.54 14.54
CA GLY A 191 -1.91 28.75 14.80
C GLY A 191 -1.75 29.86 13.74
N SER A 192 -1.27 29.52 12.54
CA SER A 192 -1.06 30.47 11.43
C SER A 192 -1.31 29.82 10.08
N PHE A 193 -2.06 30.49 9.21
CA PHE A 193 -2.34 30.03 7.85
C PHE A 193 -1.07 29.88 7.00
N THR A 194 -0.09 30.77 7.16
CA THR A 194 1.17 30.69 6.41
C THR A 194 2.01 29.49 6.85
N ALA A 195 2.08 29.24 8.16
CA ALA A 195 2.84 28.12 8.72
C ALA A 195 2.23 26.76 8.34
N MET A 196 0.90 26.68 8.22
CA MET A 196 0.19 25.50 7.74
C MET A 196 0.31 25.31 6.21
N GLY A 197 0.26 26.40 5.44
CA GLY A 197 0.31 26.33 3.98
C GLY A 197 1.64 25.82 3.42
N LEU A 198 2.76 26.07 4.10
CA LEU A 198 4.09 25.64 3.64
C LEU A 198 4.24 24.11 3.55
N PRO A 199 3.96 23.33 4.62
CA PRO A 199 3.97 21.87 4.55
C PRO A 199 3.09 21.30 3.45
N ILE A 200 1.87 21.81 3.33
CA ILE A 200 0.90 21.31 2.35
C ILE A 200 1.33 21.64 0.93
N ALA A 201 1.73 22.89 0.65
CA ALA A 201 2.18 23.29 -0.67
C ALA A 201 3.42 22.50 -1.12
N THR A 202 4.35 22.25 -0.19
CA THR A 202 5.56 21.45 -0.46
C THR A 202 5.19 20.01 -0.78
N ALA A 203 4.34 19.39 0.05
CA ALA A 203 3.90 18.02 -0.13
C ALA A 203 3.13 17.85 -1.45
N LEU A 204 2.19 18.75 -1.77
CA LEU A 204 1.38 18.69 -2.99
C LEU A 204 2.20 18.92 -4.26
N LEU A 205 3.16 19.86 -4.26
CA LEU A 205 4.02 20.09 -5.43
C LEU A 205 4.98 18.92 -5.65
N GLY A 206 5.60 18.41 -4.59
CA GLY A 206 6.46 17.22 -4.66
C GLY A 206 5.69 15.98 -5.12
N LEU A 207 4.48 15.78 -4.59
CA LEU A 207 3.62 14.65 -4.94
C LEU A 207 3.03 14.77 -6.35
N GLY A 208 2.63 15.98 -6.76
CA GLY A 208 2.14 16.23 -8.13
C GLY A 208 3.19 15.94 -9.19
N ALA A 209 4.44 16.39 -8.95
CA ALA A 209 5.58 15.99 -9.79
C ALA A 209 5.83 14.47 -9.71
N GLY A 210 5.72 13.89 -8.51
CA GLY A 210 5.80 12.45 -8.24
C GLY A 210 4.89 11.61 -9.12
N LEU A 211 3.59 11.91 -9.10
CA LEU A 211 2.59 11.19 -9.89
C LEU A 211 2.84 11.30 -11.39
N GLY A 212 3.30 12.46 -11.86
CA GLY A 212 3.68 12.64 -13.25
C GLY A 212 4.88 11.77 -13.65
N VAL A 213 5.92 11.70 -12.80
CA VAL A 213 7.09 10.83 -13.05
C VAL A 213 6.69 9.36 -12.98
N ILE A 214 5.84 8.96 -12.03
CA ILE A 214 5.31 7.59 -11.93
C ILE A 214 4.54 7.23 -13.21
N SER A 215 3.71 8.14 -13.71
CA SER A 215 2.97 7.95 -14.96
C SER A 215 3.91 7.73 -16.15
N LEU A 216 4.98 8.51 -16.27
CA LEU A 216 5.99 8.30 -17.31
C LEU A 216 6.75 6.99 -17.11
N ALA A 217 7.14 6.68 -15.87
CA ALA A 217 7.85 5.45 -15.52
C ALA A 217 7.02 4.18 -15.82
N SER A 218 5.69 4.26 -15.79
CA SER A 218 4.79 3.15 -16.14
C SER A 218 4.97 2.63 -17.58
N HIS A 219 5.60 3.41 -18.47
CA HIS A 219 5.88 2.98 -19.85
C HIS A 219 7.08 2.03 -19.94
N VAL A 220 7.98 2.11 -18.97
CA VAL A 220 9.24 1.36 -18.93
C VAL A 220 9.16 0.22 -17.91
N ILE A 221 8.39 0.41 -16.84
CA ILE A 221 8.22 -0.55 -15.76
C ILE A 221 6.72 -0.83 -15.60
N ASP A 222 6.36 -2.11 -15.65
CA ASP A 222 5.01 -2.57 -15.39
C ASP A 222 4.64 -2.27 -13.93
N MET A 223 3.62 -1.42 -13.74
CA MET A 223 3.11 -1.03 -12.43
C MET A 223 1.64 -1.42 -12.32
N PRO A 224 1.16 -1.87 -11.15
CA PRO A 224 -0.27 -2.08 -10.92
C PRO A 224 -1.02 -0.76 -10.69
N ASP A 225 -2.34 -0.75 -10.86
CA ASP A 225 -3.17 0.47 -10.73
C ASP A 225 -3.04 1.12 -9.35
N PHE A 226 -3.05 0.30 -8.29
CA PHE A 226 -2.93 0.78 -6.91
C PHE A 226 -1.55 1.37 -6.57
N ALA A 227 -0.52 1.21 -7.42
CA ALA A 227 0.82 1.74 -7.18
C ALA A 227 0.84 3.27 -7.08
N SER A 228 0.10 3.94 -7.98
CA SER A 228 -0.02 5.40 -7.97
C SER A 228 -0.78 5.88 -6.73
N GLU A 229 -1.76 5.09 -6.28
CA GLU A 229 -2.59 5.38 -5.12
C GLU A 229 -1.79 5.25 -3.83
N LEU A 230 -0.97 4.19 -3.73
CA LEU A 230 0.00 4.02 -2.65
C LEU A 230 0.99 5.18 -2.60
N ALA A 231 1.55 5.58 -3.75
CA ALA A 231 2.46 6.72 -3.81
C ALA A 231 1.80 8.03 -3.38
N LEU A 232 0.53 8.25 -3.76
CA LEU A 232 -0.26 9.40 -3.31
C LEU A 232 -0.45 9.40 -1.79
N MET A 233 -0.93 8.29 -1.24
CA MET A 233 -1.19 8.12 0.19
C MET A 233 0.09 8.31 1.01
N LEU A 234 1.18 7.67 0.61
CA LEU A 234 2.49 7.79 1.27
C LEU A 234 3.08 9.18 1.14
N GLY A 235 3.13 9.72 -0.08
CA GLY A 235 3.73 11.03 -0.34
C GLY A 235 3.00 12.16 0.40
N LEU A 236 1.69 12.04 0.58
CA LEU A 236 0.91 13.01 1.36
C LEU A 236 1.19 12.89 2.86
N GLY A 237 1.13 11.68 3.44
CA GLY A 237 1.40 11.47 4.86
C GLY A 237 2.82 11.88 5.24
N VAL A 238 3.80 11.32 4.53
CA VAL A 238 5.24 11.55 4.75
C VAL A 238 5.64 12.99 4.45
N GLY A 239 5.17 13.55 3.34
CA GLY A 239 5.57 14.89 2.91
C GLY A 239 5.10 16.00 3.84
N VAL A 240 3.87 15.86 4.34
CA VAL A 240 3.36 16.81 5.34
C VAL A 240 4.15 16.70 6.64
N ASP A 241 4.52 15.50 7.06
CA ASP A 241 5.25 15.28 8.30
C ASP A 241 6.69 15.82 8.23
N TYR A 242 7.42 15.49 7.17
CA TYR A 242 8.78 15.98 6.97
C TYR A 242 8.85 17.51 6.93
N ALA A 243 7.89 18.14 6.25
CA ALA A 243 7.81 19.59 6.24
C ALA A 243 7.38 20.17 7.60
N LEU A 244 6.48 19.52 8.34
CA LEU A 244 6.10 19.90 9.71
C LEU A 244 7.30 19.91 10.65
N PHE A 245 8.16 18.89 10.61
CA PHE A 245 9.39 18.83 11.41
C PHE A 245 10.35 19.97 11.09
N ILE A 246 10.66 20.19 9.82
CA ILE A 246 11.57 21.26 9.39
C ILE A 246 11.01 22.65 9.77
N VAL A 247 9.71 22.89 9.57
CA VAL A 247 9.06 24.16 9.93
C VAL A 247 9.06 24.37 11.45
N THR A 248 8.83 23.31 12.23
CA THR A 248 8.86 23.38 13.69
C THR A 248 10.26 23.74 14.19
N ARG A 249 11.29 23.10 13.63
CA ARG A 249 12.69 23.38 13.96
C ARG A 249 13.11 24.80 13.56
N PHE A 250 12.71 25.24 12.36
CA PHE A 250 12.92 26.62 11.92
C PHE A 250 12.33 27.63 12.92
N ARG A 251 11.10 27.40 13.40
CA ARG A 251 10.45 28.28 14.39
C ARG A 251 11.18 28.30 15.73
N GLU A 252 11.75 27.17 16.16
CA GLU A 252 12.54 27.07 17.38
C GLU A 252 13.85 27.88 17.24
N ASN A 253 14.62 27.64 16.18
CA ASN A 253 15.90 28.31 15.92
C ASN A 253 15.72 29.81 15.69
N TYR A 254 14.67 30.23 14.97
CA TYR A 254 14.35 31.64 14.77
C TYR A 254 14.14 32.37 16.10
N ARG A 255 13.52 31.69 17.09
CA ARG A 255 13.27 32.27 18.42
C ARG A 255 14.53 32.32 19.28
N GLN A 256 15.41 31.34 19.16
CA GLN A 256 16.67 31.28 19.89
C GLN A 256 17.69 32.30 19.36
N ASN A 257 17.79 32.44 18.04
CA ASN A 257 18.79 33.29 17.37
C ASN A 257 18.32 34.74 17.14
N GLY A 258 17.30 35.21 17.87
CA GLY A 258 16.86 36.61 17.82
C GLY A 258 16.21 37.08 16.51
N GLY A 259 15.79 36.16 15.63
CA GLY A 259 15.03 36.46 14.41
C GLY A 259 15.82 36.48 13.10
N ALA A 260 17.06 35.98 13.07
CA ALA A 260 17.80 35.79 11.83
C ALA A 260 17.21 34.62 11.00
N VAL A 261 16.38 34.93 9.99
CA VAL A 261 15.75 33.92 9.12
C VAL A 261 16.79 33.00 8.47
N GLN A 262 17.89 33.57 7.99
CA GLN A 262 18.87 32.80 7.22
C GLN A 262 19.54 31.72 8.09
N GLN A 263 20.09 32.11 9.25
CA GLN A 263 20.67 31.16 10.20
C GLN A 263 19.64 30.14 10.67
N ALA A 264 18.41 30.57 10.97
CA ALA A 264 17.37 29.64 11.41
C ALA A 264 17.01 28.57 10.36
N VAL A 265 17.05 28.90 9.05
CA VAL A 265 16.85 27.90 7.98
C VAL A 265 18.06 26.99 7.85
N GLU A 266 19.29 27.53 7.88
CA GLU A 266 20.53 26.73 7.81
C GLU A 266 20.57 25.71 8.96
N ASP A 267 20.32 26.15 10.19
CA ASP A 267 20.31 25.29 11.38
C ASP A 267 19.19 24.23 11.33
N ALA A 268 18.02 24.58 10.77
CA ALA A 268 16.90 23.65 10.64
C ALA A 268 17.19 22.54 9.61
N ILE A 269 17.84 22.88 8.49
CA ILE A 269 18.21 21.89 7.46
C ILE A 269 19.39 21.03 7.91
N ASP A 270 20.37 21.59 8.62
CA ASP A 270 21.51 20.81 9.10
C ASP A 270 21.15 19.87 10.27
N THR A 271 20.05 20.11 10.98
CA THR A 271 19.53 19.19 12.01
C THR A 271 18.37 18.35 11.49
N SER A 272 17.16 18.91 11.47
CA SER A 272 15.95 18.20 11.05
C SER A 272 15.98 17.77 9.59
N GLY A 273 16.59 18.56 8.69
CA GLY A 273 16.75 18.13 7.29
C GLY A 273 17.57 16.85 7.16
N ARG A 274 18.64 16.67 7.98
CA ARG A 274 19.45 15.43 7.98
C ARG A 274 18.65 14.26 8.48
N ALA A 275 17.96 14.43 9.61
CA ALA A 275 17.06 13.42 10.14
C ALA A 275 16.01 12.98 9.10
N VAL A 276 15.38 13.96 8.42
CA VAL A 276 14.41 13.72 7.34
C VAL A 276 15.02 12.96 6.14
N LEU A 277 16.25 13.30 5.73
CA LEU A 277 16.96 12.57 4.66
C LEU A 277 17.22 11.10 5.05
N PHE A 278 17.67 10.85 6.28
CA PHE A 278 17.90 9.49 6.78
C PHE A 278 16.59 8.69 6.89
N ALA A 279 15.53 9.32 7.40
CA ALA A 279 14.19 8.76 7.48
C ALA A 279 13.66 8.38 6.09
N GLY A 280 13.64 9.33 5.15
CA GLY A 280 13.16 9.10 3.79
C GLY A 280 13.99 8.04 3.04
N ALA A 281 15.31 8.03 3.22
CA ALA A 281 16.17 6.99 2.67
C ALA A 281 15.82 5.60 3.24
N THR A 282 15.49 5.50 4.52
CA THR A 282 15.09 4.24 5.17
C THR A 282 13.76 3.73 4.59
N VAL A 283 12.78 4.61 4.38
CA VAL A 283 11.52 4.26 3.70
C VAL A 283 11.79 3.75 2.28
N VAL A 284 12.63 4.45 1.51
CA VAL A 284 12.99 4.04 0.14
C VAL A 284 13.71 2.69 0.14
N ILE A 285 14.65 2.46 1.06
CA ILE A 285 15.35 1.17 1.19
C ILE A 285 14.37 0.06 1.57
N ALA A 286 13.43 0.31 2.49
CA ALA A 286 12.42 -0.68 2.88
C ALA A 286 11.49 -1.05 1.71
N LEU A 287 11.07 -0.05 0.92
CA LEU A 287 10.27 -0.26 -0.29
C LEU A 287 11.07 -1.03 -1.34
N LEU A 288 12.27 -0.58 -1.67
CA LEU A 288 13.15 -1.26 -2.63
C LEU A 288 13.61 -2.65 -2.15
N GLY A 289 13.55 -2.92 -0.85
CA GLY A 289 13.74 -4.25 -0.28
C GLY A 289 12.77 -5.29 -0.87
N MET A 290 11.62 -4.87 -1.40
CA MET A 290 10.69 -5.77 -2.08
C MET A 290 11.28 -6.42 -3.34
N PHE A 291 12.33 -5.87 -3.94
CA PHE A 291 13.07 -6.53 -5.02
C PHE A 291 13.64 -7.88 -4.59
N ALA A 292 13.92 -8.09 -3.30
CA ALA A 292 14.35 -9.37 -2.76
C ALA A 292 13.28 -10.48 -2.91
N LEU A 293 12.01 -10.11 -3.05
CA LEU A 293 10.93 -11.06 -3.33
C LEU A 293 10.97 -11.58 -4.77
N GLY A 294 11.54 -10.80 -5.71
CA GLY A 294 11.64 -11.18 -7.11
C GLY A 294 10.28 -11.28 -7.82
N ILE A 295 9.30 -10.46 -7.43
CA ILE A 295 7.95 -10.47 -7.99
C ILE A 295 7.72 -9.14 -8.72
N SER A 296 7.52 -9.20 -10.04
CA SER A 296 7.48 -8.00 -10.91
C SER A 296 6.45 -6.97 -10.47
N ILE A 297 5.22 -7.41 -10.14
CA ILE A 297 4.14 -6.49 -9.75
C ILE A 297 4.43 -5.75 -8.44
N LEU A 298 5.08 -6.42 -7.48
CA LEU A 298 5.51 -5.80 -6.23
C LEU A 298 6.65 -4.82 -6.46
N ASN A 299 7.57 -5.14 -7.37
CA ASN A 299 8.68 -4.24 -7.75
C ASN A 299 8.15 -2.96 -8.40
N GLY A 300 7.20 -3.06 -9.33
CA GLY A 300 6.58 -1.90 -9.97
C GLY A 300 5.92 -0.96 -8.96
N ALA A 301 5.11 -1.52 -8.05
CA ALA A 301 4.48 -0.75 -6.98
C ALA A 301 5.49 -0.17 -5.97
N ALA A 302 6.53 -0.92 -5.62
CA ALA A 302 7.62 -0.46 -4.76
C ALA A 302 8.37 0.73 -5.37
N VAL A 303 8.67 0.67 -6.67
CA VAL A 303 9.33 1.76 -7.41
C VAL A 303 8.44 2.99 -7.47
N ALA A 304 7.15 2.82 -7.77
CA ALA A 304 6.22 3.95 -7.79
C ALA A 304 6.15 4.66 -6.43
N ALA A 305 5.99 3.90 -5.34
CA ALA A 305 6.00 4.42 -3.99
C ALA A 305 7.34 5.11 -3.65
N ALA A 306 8.48 4.51 -4.03
CA ALA A 306 9.80 5.08 -3.83
C ALA A 306 9.99 6.39 -4.59
N ILE A 307 9.56 6.49 -5.86
CA ILE A 307 9.59 7.74 -6.64
C ILE A 307 8.78 8.84 -5.93
N GLY A 308 7.57 8.51 -5.48
CA GLY A 308 6.72 9.43 -4.74
C GLY A 308 7.42 9.99 -3.49
N VAL A 309 7.99 9.10 -2.66
CA VAL A 309 8.73 9.49 -1.45
C VAL A 309 9.98 10.30 -1.78
N VAL A 310 10.77 9.90 -2.78
CA VAL A 310 11.99 10.61 -3.19
C VAL A 310 11.68 12.03 -3.66
N LEU A 311 10.64 12.23 -4.47
CA LEU A 311 10.29 13.57 -4.97
C LEU A 311 9.71 14.46 -3.87
N VAL A 312 8.94 13.89 -2.95
CA VAL A 312 8.47 14.60 -1.75
C VAL A 312 9.63 14.97 -0.83
N LEU A 313 10.63 14.09 -0.68
CA LEU A 313 11.85 14.35 0.09
C LEU A 313 12.69 15.45 -0.58
N ALA A 314 12.86 15.38 -1.90
CA ALA A 314 13.55 16.41 -2.67
C ALA A 314 12.85 17.76 -2.53
N ALA A 315 11.51 17.81 -2.58
CA ALA A 315 10.74 19.02 -2.34
C ALA A 315 10.94 19.55 -0.90
N SER A 316 10.91 18.66 0.10
CA SER A 316 11.13 19.03 1.51
C SER A 316 12.53 19.58 1.78
N LEU A 317 13.54 19.15 1.04
CA LEU A 317 14.93 19.59 1.21
C LEU A 317 15.33 20.76 0.30
N THR A 318 14.51 21.10 -0.71
CA THR A 318 14.83 22.18 -1.66
C THR A 318 13.77 23.28 -1.70
N LEU A 319 12.53 22.91 -1.99
CA LEU A 319 11.41 23.84 -2.11
C LEU A 319 11.04 24.45 -0.76
N LEU A 320 10.98 23.64 0.30
CA LEU A 320 10.62 24.13 1.63
C LEU A 320 11.60 25.17 2.19
N PRO A 321 12.94 24.94 2.21
CA PRO A 321 13.87 25.98 2.64
C PRO A 321 13.79 27.26 1.78
N ALA A 322 13.55 27.14 0.48
CA ALA A 322 13.29 28.31 -0.38
C ALA A 322 12.02 29.07 0.06
N LEU A 323 10.91 28.38 0.30
CA LEU A 323 9.65 28.98 0.80
C LEU A 323 9.81 29.59 2.20
N LEU A 324 10.53 28.93 3.10
CA LEU A 324 10.86 29.43 4.44
C LEU A 324 11.69 30.71 4.37
N SER A 325 12.69 30.77 3.49
CA SER A 325 13.50 31.98 3.30
C SER A 325 12.69 33.17 2.79
N MET A 326 11.59 32.93 2.05
CA MET A 326 10.69 33.97 1.53
C MET A 326 9.65 34.43 2.57
N THR A 327 9.17 33.51 3.41
CA THR A 327 8.01 33.74 4.29
C THR A 327 8.36 33.76 5.79
N GLY A 328 9.62 33.54 6.15
CA GLY A 328 10.09 33.31 7.52
C GLY A 328 9.64 34.34 8.55
N HIS A 329 9.65 35.64 8.19
CA HIS A 329 9.20 36.72 9.07
C HIS A 329 7.70 36.65 9.41
N ARG A 330 6.86 36.11 8.52
CA ARG A 330 5.41 35.94 8.74
C ARG A 330 5.09 34.67 9.53
N ILE A 331 5.94 33.65 9.46
CA ILE A 331 5.77 32.35 10.13
C ILE A 331 6.18 32.43 11.60
N ALA A 332 7.17 33.28 11.91
CA ALA A 332 7.73 33.41 13.24
C ALA A 332 6.87 34.22 14.24
N ARG A 333 5.78 34.85 13.79
CA ARG A 333 4.89 35.62 14.69
C ARG A 333 4.27 34.67 15.73
N PRO A 334 4.39 34.96 17.04
CA PRO A 334 3.88 34.07 18.07
C PRO A 334 2.35 33.95 17.95
N SER A 335 1.83 32.73 18.10
CA SER A 335 0.40 32.55 18.33
C SER A 335 0.02 33.29 19.62
N ARG A 336 -1.18 33.91 19.69
CA ARG A 336 -1.69 34.58 20.90
C ARG A 336 -1.55 33.70 22.16
N ARG A 337 -1.61 32.37 22.00
CA ARG A 337 -1.42 31.38 23.08
C ARG A 337 0.04 31.20 23.52
N ASP A 338 1.02 31.36 22.64
CA ASP A 338 2.45 31.29 22.96
C ASP A 338 2.93 32.56 23.68
N ALA A 339 2.32 33.71 23.37
CA ALA A 339 2.58 34.97 24.05
C ALA A 339 2.02 34.98 25.49
N ALA A 340 0.80 34.47 25.69
CA ALA A 340 0.14 34.40 27.01
C ALA A 340 0.83 33.45 28.02
N ARG A 341 1.63 32.48 27.54
CA ARG A 341 2.40 31.57 28.42
C ARG A 341 3.74 32.14 28.89
N ARG A 342 4.20 33.25 28.33
CA ARG A 342 5.44 33.93 28.79
C ARG A 342 5.26 34.65 30.12
N THR A 343 4.03 34.93 30.53
CA THR A 343 3.71 35.79 31.68
C THR A 343 3.26 35.03 32.92
N GLY A 344 3.27 33.69 32.93
CA GLY A 344 2.81 32.89 34.07
C GLY A 344 3.78 31.74 34.40
N ALA A 345 4.12 31.61 35.69
CA ALA A 345 4.92 30.52 36.25
C ALA A 345 4.48 29.16 35.67
N ALA A 346 5.36 28.51 34.92
CA ALA A 346 5.03 27.31 34.15
C ALA A 346 4.64 26.16 35.10
N GLN A 347 3.34 25.87 35.18
CA GLN A 347 2.89 24.60 35.76
C GLN A 347 3.58 23.44 35.04
N PRO A 348 3.89 22.32 35.74
CA PRO A 348 4.47 21.15 35.07
C PRO A 348 3.51 20.68 33.98
N GLY A 349 3.94 20.88 32.73
CA GLY A 349 3.20 20.48 31.54
C GLY A 349 2.77 19.02 31.63
N PHE A 350 1.64 18.68 31.00
CA PHE A 350 1.12 17.30 30.94
C PHE A 350 2.23 16.27 30.64
N TRP A 351 3.11 16.58 29.68
CA TRP A 351 4.26 15.75 29.31
C TRP A 351 5.21 15.49 30.47
N LEU A 352 5.64 16.52 31.21
CA LEU A 352 6.51 16.36 32.38
C LEU A 352 5.89 15.50 33.49
N ARG A 353 4.56 15.46 33.60
CA ARG A 353 3.85 14.57 34.54
C ARG A 353 3.81 13.14 34.01
N TRP A 354 3.50 12.97 32.73
CA TRP A 354 3.50 11.67 32.06
C TRP A 354 4.88 11.00 32.11
N VAL A 355 5.95 11.71 31.75
CA VAL A 355 7.31 11.14 31.79
C VAL A 355 7.70 10.71 33.20
N ARG A 356 7.37 11.52 34.22
CA ARG A 356 7.61 11.15 35.62
C ARG A 356 6.83 9.91 36.05
N LEU A 357 5.63 9.69 35.53
CA LEU A 357 4.85 8.48 35.79
C LEU A 357 5.55 7.25 35.19
N VAL A 358 5.96 7.34 33.93
CA VAL A 358 6.68 6.26 33.22
C VAL A 358 8.00 5.94 33.92
N GLN A 359 8.76 6.97 34.34
CA GLN A 359 10.04 6.80 35.04
C GLN A 359 9.90 6.23 36.45
N ARG A 360 8.77 6.48 37.14
CA ARG A 360 8.54 5.93 38.49
C ARG A 360 8.25 4.44 38.47
N ARG A 361 7.66 3.90 37.40
CA ARG A 361 7.29 2.48 37.29
C ARG A 361 7.57 1.92 35.88
N PRO A 362 8.83 1.92 35.42
CA PRO A 362 9.16 1.56 34.04
C PRO A 362 8.77 0.13 33.70
N VAL A 363 8.94 -0.83 34.62
CA VAL A 363 8.57 -2.24 34.39
C VAL A 363 7.06 -2.41 34.20
N VAL A 364 6.24 -1.75 35.03
CA VAL A 364 4.77 -1.84 34.93
C VAL A 364 4.28 -1.20 33.64
N THR A 365 4.82 -0.03 33.28
CA THR A 365 4.49 0.64 32.03
C THR A 365 4.87 -0.21 30.81
N ALA A 366 6.08 -0.79 30.80
CA ALA A 366 6.53 -1.66 29.72
C ALA A 366 5.65 -2.92 29.60
N MET A 367 5.29 -3.56 30.73
CA MET A 367 4.43 -4.75 30.72
C MET A 367 3.02 -4.42 30.22
N LEU A 368 2.40 -3.33 30.68
CA LEU A 368 1.06 -2.93 30.24
C LEU A 368 1.03 -2.54 28.76
N ALA A 369 2.02 -1.77 28.29
CA ALA A 369 2.14 -1.40 26.88
C ALA A 369 2.34 -2.64 26.01
N THR A 370 3.24 -3.54 26.40
CA THR A 370 3.50 -4.79 25.67
C THR A 370 2.26 -5.71 25.66
N ALA A 371 1.57 -5.84 26.79
CA ALA A 371 0.35 -6.63 26.89
C ALA A 371 -0.77 -6.08 25.99
N LEU A 372 -0.96 -4.76 25.96
CA LEU A 372 -1.91 -4.12 25.05
C LEU A 372 -1.56 -4.43 23.59
N MET A 373 -0.30 -4.25 23.20
CA MET A 373 0.15 -4.50 21.83
C MET A 373 0.02 -5.97 21.44
N LEU A 374 0.39 -6.90 22.32
CA LEU A 374 0.24 -8.35 22.08
C LEU A 374 -1.24 -8.75 21.97
N THR A 375 -2.12 -8.12 22.74
CA THR A 375 -3.57 -8.36 22.65
C THR A 375 -4.11 -7.91 21.29
N LEU A 376 -3.68 -6.75 20.81
CA LEU A 376 -4.03 -6.25 19.47
C LEU A 376 -3.37 -7.06 18.35
N ALA A 377 -2.20 -7.65 18.59
CA ALA A 377 -1.48 -8.49 17.63
C ALA A 377 -2.00 -9.93 17.58
N ALA A 378 -2.69 -10.42 18.62
CA ALA A 378 -3.17 -11.80 18.68
C ALA A 378 -4.00 -12.25 17.45
N PRO A 379 -4.90 -11.43 16.87
CA PRO A 379 -5.64 -11.81 15.67
C PRO A 379 -4.74 -12.00 14.43
N ALA A 380 -3.55 -11.39 14.39
CA ALA A 380 -2.62 -11.51 13.27
C ALA A 380 -2.11 -12.95 13.06
N VAL A 381 -2.09 -13.77 14.12
CA VAL A 381 -1.72 -15.21 14.01
C VAL A 381 -2.73 -15.98 13.16
N GLY A 382 -3.99 -15.52 13.12
CA GLY A 382 -5.06 -16.11 12.31
C GLY A 382 -5.18 -15.53 10.90
N LEU A 383 -4.18 -14.78 10.42
CA LEU A 383 -4.22 -14.16 9.08
C LEU A 383 -4.37 -15.22 7.99
N ARG A 384 -5.46 -15.11 7.23
CA ARG A 384 -5.65 -15.87 5.99
C ARG A 384 -5.31 -15.00 4.79
N LEU A 385 -4.23 -15.34 4.10
CA LEU A 385 -3.82 -14.67 2.87
C LEU A 385 -4.50 -15.35 1.69
N ALA A 386 -5.38 -14.61 1.03
CA ALA A 386 -6.05 -14.95 -0.22
C ALA A 386 -6.53 -13.63 -0.84
N SER A 387 -6.97 -13.62 -2.11
CA SER A 387 -7.51 -12.36 -2.64
C SER A 387 -8.97 -12.15 -2.39
N SER A 388 -9.31 -10.88 -2.29
CA SER A 388 -10.69 -10.44 -2.45
C SER A 388 -11.19 -10.75 -3.86
N ASP A 389 -12.49 -10.96 -3.95
CA ASP A 389 -13.25 -11.05 -5.18
C ASP A 389 -14.46 -10.11 -5.06
N ALA A 390 -15.27 -10.01 -6.12
CA ALA A 390 -16.49 -9.18 -6.11
C ALA A 390 -17.47 -9.56 -4.99
N GLY A 391 -17.29 -10.70 -4.32
CA GLY A 391 -18.02 -11.07 -3.13
C GLY A 391 -17.74 -10.16 -1.92
N ASN A 392 -16.68 -9.35 -1.93
CA ASN A 392 -16.39 -8.39 -0.86
C ASN A 392 -16.79 -6.94 -1.20
N ASP A 393 -17.34 -6.70 -2.38
CA ASP A 393 -17.79 -5.37 -2.81
C ASP A 393 -19.03 -4.92 -2.02
N ALA A 394 -19.31 -3.62 -2.07
CA ALA A 394 -20.48 -3.07 -1.39
C ALA A 394 -21.78 -3.67 -1.96
N PRO A 395 -22.80 -3.99 -1.13
CA PRO A 395 -24.04 -4.62 -1.59
C PRO A 395 -24.81 -3.84 -2.68
N SER A 396 -24.58 -2.52 -2.77
CA SER A 396 -25.16 -1.66 -3.79
C SER A 396 -24.49 -1.77 -5.16
N GLN A 397 -23.28 -2.34 -5.25
CA GLN A 397 -22.55 -2.48 -6.51
C GLN A 397 -23.12 -3.62 -7.35
N THR A 398 -23.06 -3.46 -8.68
CA THR A 398 -23.60 -4.46 -9.61
C THR A 398 -22.72 -5.71 -9.65
N THR A 399 -21.41 -5.54 -9.45
CA THR A 399 -20.43 -6.63 -9.34
C THR A 399 -20.76 -7.60 -8.20
N ARG A 400 -21.07 -7.06 -7.01
CA ARG A 400 -21.51 -7.85 -5.86
C ARG A 400 -22.80 -8.61 -6.14
N GLN A 401 -23.78 -7.93 -6.72
CA GLN A 401 -25.08 -8.55 -7.01
C GLN A 401 -24.95 -9.62 -8.10
N ALA A 402 -24.17 -9.38 -9.14
CA ALA A 402 -23.85 -10.37 -10.17
C ALA A 402 -23.16 -11.61 -9.57
N TYR A 403 -22.18 -11.41 -8.69
CA TYR A 403 -21.50 -12.49 -7.96
C TYR A 403 -22.49 -13.36 -7.18
N ASP A 404 -23.38 -12.75 -6.41
CA ASP A 404 -24.36 -13.45 -5.59
C ASP A 404 -25.40 -14.20 -6.46
N LEU A 405 -25.81 -13.61 -7.59
CA LEU A 405 -26.70 -14.24 -8.56
C LEU A 405 -26.05 -15.46 -9.22
N LEU A 406 -24.80 -15.36 -9.66
CA LEU A 406 -24.07 -16.48 -10.24
C LEU A 406 -23.86 -17.61 -9.22
N ALA A 407 -23.49 -17.26 -7.99
CA ALA A 407 -23.37 -18.22 -6.90
C ALA A 407 -24.70 -18.93 -6.61
N LYS A 408 -25.82 -18.21 -6.64
CA LYS A 408 -27.17 -18.77 -6.44
C LYS A 408 -27.60 -19.68 -7.59
N GLY A 409 -27.34 -19.30 -8.84
CA GLY A 409 -27.81 -20.03 -10.03
C GLY A 409 -26.97 -21.24 -10.41
N PHE A 410 -25.65 -21.16 -10.21
CA PHE A 410 -24.68 -22.14 -10.72
C PHE A 410 -23.80 -22.76 -9.62
N GLY A 411 -23.85 -22.23 -8.39
CA GLY A 411 -23.04 -22.64 -7.26
C GLY A 411 -21.86 -21.69 -7.00
N PRO A 412 -21.33 -21.65 -5.76
CA PRO A 412 -20.36 -20.63 -5.35
C PRO A 412 -19.01 -20.69 -6.09
N GLY A 413 -18.57 -21.86 -6.55
CA GLY A 413 -17.34 -21.98 -7.33
C GLY A 413 -17.45 -21.53 -8.78
N PHE A 414 -18.66 -21.16 -9.25
CA PHE A 414 -18.83 -20.57 -10.58
C PHE A 414 -18.09 -19.23 -10.74
N ASN A 415 -17.90 -18.50 -9.64
CA ASN A 415 -17.21 -17.21 -9.64
C ASN A 415 -15.67 -17.30 -9.70
N GLY A 416 -15.10 -18.52 -9.71
CA GLY A 416 -13.66 -18.69 -9.90
C GLY A 416 -13.33 -20.08 -10.47
N PRO A 417 -13.71 -20.31 -11.74
CA PRO A 417 -13.43 -21.57 -12.41
C PRO A 417 -11.92 -21.80 -12.52
N LEU A 418 -11.53 -23.06 -12.43
CA LEU A 418 -10.17 -23.50 -12.71
C LEU A 418 -10.06 -23.80 -14.21
N GLN A 419 -9.03 -23.27 -14.84
CA GLN A 419 -8.73 -23.54 -16.25
C GLN A 419 -7.61 -24.57 -16.32
N ILE A 420 -7.89 -25.76 -16.82
CA ILE A 420 -6.90 -26.81 -17.04
C ILE A 420 -6.48 -26.71 -18.49
N ALA A 421 -5.26 -26.25 -18.72
CA ALA A 421 -4.63 -26.25 -20.03
C ALA A 421 -3.92 -27.59 -20.24
N VAL A 422 -4.20 -28.26 -21.34
CA VAL A 422 -3.68 -29.59 -21.67
C VAL A 422 -2.86 -29.48 -22.96
N ALA A 423 -1.57 -29.81 -22.89
CA ALA A 423 -0.74 -30.02 -24.07
C ALA A 423 -0.87 -31.48 -24.49
N LEU A 424 -1.33 -31.70 -25.74
CA LEU A 424 -1.52 -33.04 -26.27
C LEU A 424 -0.17 -33.64 -26.70
N PRO A 425 0.03 -34.97 -26.53
CA PRO A 425 1.30 -35.63 -26.87
C PRO A 425 1.58 -35.59 -28.38
N ALA A 426 0.55 -35.64 -29.21
CA ALA A 426 0.61 -35.47 -30.65
C ALA A 426 -0.58 -34.65 -31.14
N ALA A 427 -0.43 -34.02 -32.32
CA ALA A 427 -1.51 -33.26 -32.93
C ALA A 427 -2.73 -34.17 -33.20
N HIS A 428 -3.91 -33.70 -32.80
CA HIS A 428 -5.20 -34.38 -32.86
C HIS A 428 -5.32 -35.67 -32.02
N ASP A 429 -4.36 -35.98 -31.15
CA ASP A 429 -4.48 -37.08 -30.19
C ASP A 429 -5.37 -36.69 -29.01
N VAL A 430 -6.69 -36.77 -29.22
CA VAL A 430 -7.70 -36.41 -28.22
C VAL A 430 -8.11 -37.58 -27.32
N THR A 431 -7.47 -38.75 -27.48
CA THR A 431 -7.88 -40.00 -26.82
C THR A 431 -7.79 -39.93 -25.29
N GLY A 432 -6.85 -39.15 -24.76
CA GLY A 432 -6.69 -38.93 -23.32
C GLY A 432 -7.65 -37.90 -22.70
N LEU A 433 -8.30 -37.05 -23.49
CA LEU A 433 -9.16 -35.97 -22.97
C LEU A 433 -10.37 -36.45 -22.16
N PRO A 434 -11.10 -37.52 -22.58
CA PRO A 434 -12.18 -38.08 -21.78
C PRO A 434 -11.72 -38.62 -20.41
N ALA A 435 -10.52 -39.22 -20.35
CA ALA A 435 -9.95 -39.71 -19.10
C ALA A 435 -9.63 -38.55 -18.15
N ILE A 436 -9.01 -37.47 -18.66
CA ILE A 436 -8.74 -36.24 -17.89
C ILE A 436 -10.06 -35.63 -17.39
N ALA A 437 -11.05 -35.46 -18.26
CA ALA A 437 -12.34 -34.88 -17.90
C ALA A 437 -13.09 -35.72 -16.85
N THR A 438 -13.01 -37.05 -16.94
CA THR A 438 -13.63 -37.97 -15.97
C THR A 438 -12.90 -37.96 -14.63
N GLY A 439 -11.55 -37.93 -14.65
CA GLY A 439 -10.73 -37.79 -13.44
C GLY A 439 -11.05 -36.49 -12.69
N LEU A 440 -11.11 -35.36 -13.41
CA LEU A 440 -11.54 -34.07 -12.86
C LEU A 440 -12.96 -34.16 -12.27
N LYS A 441 -13.92 -34.71 -13.02
CA LYS A 441 -15.31 -34.84 -12.56
C LYS A 441 -15.45 -35.74 -11.33
N SER A 442 -14.59 -36.74 -11.18
CA SER A 442 -14.59 -37.67 -10.03
C SER A 442 -13.91 -37.11 -8.78
N THR A 443 -13.19 -35.98 -8.90
CA THR A 443 -12.45 -35.38 -7.80
C THR A 443 -13.40 -34.72 -6.82
N HIS A 444 -13.26 -35.07 -5.53
CA HIS A 444 -14.04 -34.42 -4.47
C HIS A 444 -13.74 -32.92 -4.42
N GLY A 445 -14.78 -32.09 -4.48
CA GLY A 445 -14.67 -30.63 -4.51
C GLY A 445 -14.86 -29.99 -5.89
N ILE A 446 -15.03 -30.78 -6.96
CA ILE A 446 -15.45 -30.29 -8.28
C ILE A 446 -16.95 -30.50 -8.45
N ALA A 447 -17.69 -29.42 -8.77
CA ALA A 447 -19.13 -29.46 -8.97
C ALA A 447 -19.50 -29.85 -10.41
N SER A 448 -18.75 -29.34 -11.40
CA SER A 448 -18.96 -29.65 -12.81
C SER A 448 -17.69 -29.40 -13.62
N VAL A 449 -17.61 -30.06 -14.78
CA VAL A 449 -16.51 -29.90 -15.73
C VAL A 449 -17.13 -29.63 -17.10
N ALA A 450 -16.69 -28.56 -17.76
CA ALA A 450 -17.12 -28.21 -19.10
C ALA A 450 -16.52 -29.18 -20.14
N THR A 451 -17.17 -29.29 -21.30
CA THR A 451 -16.66 -30.10 -22.41
C THR A 451 -15.28 -29.58 -22.85
N PRO A 452 -14.27 -30.47 -23.00
CA PRO A 452 -12.95 -30.08 -23.49
C PRO A 452 -13.04 -29.37 -24.84
N ARG A 453 -12.37 -28.23 -24.97
CA ARG A 453 -12.26 -27.49 -26.23
C ARG A 453 -10.86 -27.66 -26.78
N VAL A 454 -10.75 -28.21 -27.99
CA VAL A 454 -9.47 -28.40 -28.68
C VAL A 454 -9.21 -27.18 -29.56
N ASN A 455 -7.96 -26.75 -29.67
CA ASN A 455 -7.58 -25.69 -30.59
C ASN A 455 -7.66 -26.13 -32.06
N ALA A 456 -7.64 -25.19 -32.99
CA ALA A 456 -7.72 -25.48 -34.42
C ALA A 456 -6.59 -26.41 -34.92
N GLU A 457 -5.39 -26.27 -34.33
CA GLU A 457 -4.20 -27.09 -34.68
C GLU A 457 -4.22 -28.49 -34.05
N GLY A 458 -5.16 -28.78 -33.14
CA GLY A 458 -5.21 -30.07 -32.45
C GLY A 458 -4.05 -30.35 -31.50
N THR A 459 -3.25 -29.35 -31.12
CA THR A 459 -2.05 -29.51 -30.27
C THR A 459 -2.33 -29.28 -28.79
N ALA A 460 -3.44 -28.64 -28.45
CA ALA A 460 -3.79 -28.31 -27.08
C ALA A 460 -5.30 -28.35 -26.85
N ALA A 461 -5.70 -28.63 -25.61
CA ALA A 461 -7.07 -28.55 -25.16
C ALA A 461 -7.20 -27.67 -23.92
N ALA A 462 -8.33 -26.98 -23.80
CA ALA A 462 -8.72 -26.22 -22.63
C ALA A 462 -9.94 -26.89 -21.98
N ILE A 463 -9.84 -27.17 -20.68
CA ILE A 463 -10.93 -27.74 -19.88
C ILE A 463 -11.22 -26.77 -18.75
N VAL A 464 -12.49 -26.44 -18.53
CA VAL A 464 -12.91 -25.58 -17.42
C VAL A 464 -13.54 -26.45 -16.35
N ALA A 465 -13.01 -26.42 -15.13
CA ALA A 465 -13.56 -27.11 -13.97
C ALA A 465 -14.12 -26.09 -12.97
N TYR A 466 -15.33 -26.32 -12.51
CA TYR A 466 -16.01 -25.46 -11.54
C TYR A 466 -15.93 -26.10 -10.15
N PRO A 467 -15.25 -25.47 -9.17
CA PRO A 467 -15.23 -25.95 -7.80
C PRO A 467 -16.63 -25.95 -7.16
N SER A 468 -16.80 -26.73 -6.08
CA SER A 468 -18.02 -26.70 -5.27
C SER A 468 -18.04 -25.57 -4.24
N THR A 469 -16.90 -24.94 -3.99
CA THR A 469 -16.69 -23.88 -2.99
C THR A 469 -16.22 -22.58 -3.65
N SER A 470 -16.36 -21.44 -2.96
CA SER A 470 -15.98 -20.13 -3.50
C SER A 470 -14.47 -20.02 -3.78
N PRO A 471 -14.03 -19.06 -4.61
CA PRO A 471 -12.61 -18.90 -4.95
C PRO A 471 -11.74 -18.57 -3.73
N GLN A 472 -12.31 -17.88 -2.75
CA GLN A 472 -11.65 -17.48 -1.50
C GLN A 472 -11.57 -18.59 -0.45
N SER A 473 -12.26 -19.72 -0.67
CA SER A 473 -12.32 -20.82 0.27
C SER A 473 -10.99 -21.58 0.33
N ALA A 474 -10.57 -21.95 1.54
CA ALA A 474 -9.39 -22.79 1.71
C ALA A 474 -9.56 -24.21 1.16
N GLN A 475 -10.81 -24.69 1.06
CA GLN A 475 -11.11 -25.94 0.38
C GLN A 475 -10.76 -25.84 -1.12
N THR A 476 -11.03 -24.70 -1.76
CA THR A 476 -10.65 -24.46 -3.16
C THR A 476 -9.13 -24.39 -3.34
N ALA A 477 -8.41 -23.73 -2.42
CA ALA A 477 -6.94 -23.72 -2.45
C ALA A 477 -6.35 -25.13 -2.29
N SER A 478 -6.92 -25.92 -1.38
CA SER A 478 -6.51 -27.33 -1.16
C SER A 478 -6.86 -28.22 -2.36
N LEU A 479 -7.96 -27.92 -3.07
CA LEU A 479 -8.35 -28.59 -4.31
C LEU A 479 -7.32 -28.33 -5.42
N VAL A 480 -6.87 -27.08 -5.59
CA VAL A 480 -5.83 -26.75 -6.59
C VAL A 480 -4.54 -27.53 -6.32
N ALA A 481 -4.09 -27.59 -5.06
CA ALA A 481 -2.93 -28.40 -4.69
C ALA A 481 -3.16 -29.90 -4.95
N SER A 482 -4.33 -30.43 -4.57
CA SER A 482 -4.67 -31.84 -4.77
C SER A 482 -4.73 -32.23 -6.25
N LEU A 483 -5.25 -31.33 -7.11
CA LEU A 483 -5.29 -31.55 -8.55
C LEU A 483 -3.88 -31.72 -9.12
N ARG A 484 -2.95 -30.84 -8.71
CA ARG A 484 -1.56 -30.83 -9.19
C ARG A 484 -0.73 -31.98 -8.64
N ASP A 485 -0.91 -32.32 -7.36
CA ASP A 485 -0.01 -33.26 -6.69
C ASP A 485 -0.50 -34.71 -6.74
N ARG A 486 -1.82 -34.94 -6.90
CA ARG A 486 -2.43 -36.28 -6.72
C ARG A 486 -3.31 -36.74 -7.87
N VAL A 487 -4.07 -35.85 -8.50
CA VAL A 487 -5.08 -36.25 -9.50
C VAL A 487 -4.51 -36.27 -10.91
N LEU A 488 -3.83 -35.19 -11.31
CA LEU A 488 -3.36 -35.03 -12.68
C LEU A 488 -2.12 -35.89 -13.01
N PRO A 489 -1.07 -35.98 -12.17
CA PRO A 489 0.14 -36.71 -12.55
C PRO A 489 -0.09 -38.18 -12.96
N PRO A 490 -0.91 -38.99 -12.26
CA PRO A 490 -1.21 -40.35 -12.71
C PRO A 490 -1.90 -40.42 -14.09
N ILE A 491 -2.74 -39.42 -14.40
CA ILE A 491 -3.44 -39.33 -15.69
C ILE A 491 -2.47 -38.90 -16.79
N GLU A 492 -1.55 -37.97 -16.49
CA GLU A 492 -0.48 -37.55 -17.40
C GLU A 492 0.42 -38.73 -17.78
N HIS A 493 0.83 -39.55 -16.80
CA HIS A 493 1.63 -40.75 -17.05
C HIS A 493 0.93 -41.79 -17.94
N THR A 494 -0.40 -41.87 -17.86
CA THR A 494 -1.19 -42.84 -18.63
C THR A 494 -1.52 -42.34 -20.04
N THR A 495 -1.73 -41.03 -20.19
CA THR A 495 -2.18 -40.41 -21.45
C THR A 495 -1.05 -39.77 -22.26
N GLY A 496 0.12 -39.52 -21.65
CA GLY A 496 1.23 -38.78 -22.27
C GLY A 496 0.98 -37.28 -22.42
N ALA A 497 -0.21 -36.78 -22.04
CA ALA A 497 -0.55 -35.37 -22.09
C ALA A 497 0.02 -34.63 -20.86
N VAL A 498 0.46 -33.39 -21.05
CA VAL A 498 0.93 -32.53 -19.95
C VAL A 498 -0.17 -31.56 -19.59
N THR A 499 -0.49 -31.44 -18.30
CA THR A 499 -1.60 -30.60 -17.82
C THR A 499 -1.10 -29.51 -16.88
N TYR A 500 -1.73 -28.33 -16.98
CA TYR A 500 -1.44 -27.18 -16.14
C TYR A 500 -2.73 -26.63 -15.57
N VAL A 501 -2.81 -26.53 -14.25
CA VAL A 501 -3.94 -25.91 -13.55
C VAL A 501 -3.70 -24.41 -13.45
N GLY A 502 -4.47 -23.65 -14.20
CA GLY A 502 -4.51 -22.19 -14.22
C GLY A 502 -5.91 -21.63 -13.95
N GLY A 503 -6.16 -20.43 -14.49
CA GLY A 503 -7.30 -19.59 -14.13
C GLY A 503 -6.98 -18.64 -12.97
N ALA A 504 -7.80 -17.60 -12.79
CA ALA A 504 -7.56 -16.55 -11.81
C ALA A 504 -7.38 -17.09 -10.39
N THR A 505 -8.23 -18.03 -9.97
CA THR A 505 -8.15 -18.68 -8.66
C THR A 505 -6.81 -19.40 -8.45
N ALA A 506 -6.34 -20.18 -9.44
CA ALA A 506 -5.08 -20.91 -9.32
C ALA A 506 -3.87 -19.95 -9.31
N SER A 507 -3.88 -18.92 -10.15
CA SER A 507 -2.87 -17.86 -10.14
C SER A 507 -2.80 -17.16 -8.78
N GLN A 508 -3.95 -16.93 -8.15
CA GLN A 508 -4.00 -16.27 -6.86
C GLN A 508 -3.50 -17.15 -5.70
N VAL A 509 -3.79 -18.45 -5.76
CA VAL A 509 -3.26 -19.44 -4.81
C VAL A 509 -1.73 -19.49 -4.94
N ASP A 510 -1.21 -19.55 -6.17
CA ASP A 510 0.22 -19.54 -6.44
C ASP A 510 0.90 -18.26 -5.95
N PHE A 511 0.31 -17.10 -6.24
CA PHE A 511 0.79 -15.82 -5.75
C PHE A 511 0.87 -15.78 -4.22
N SER A 512 -0.19 -16.20 -3.53
CA SER A 512 -0.25 -16.20 -2.06
C SER A 512 0.75 -17.17 -1.44
N HIS A 513 0.99 -18.33 -2.07
CA HIS A 513 1.98 -19.31 -1.61
C HIS A 513 3.42 -18.82 -1.80
N ILE A 514 3.74 -18.25 -2.96
CA ILE A 514 5.08 -17.67 -3.22
C ILE A 514 5.35 -16.52 -2.27
N LEU A 515 4.36 -15.66 -2.05
CA LEU A 515 4.54 -14.49 -1.20
C LEU A 515 4.72 -14.88 0.27
N SER A 516 3.90 -15.79 0.78
CA SER A 516 4.01 -16.26 2.17
C SER A 516 5.33 -17.01 2.44
N SER A 517 5.80 -17.82 1.48
CA SER A 517 7.10 -18.51 1.61
C SER A 517 8.31 -17.58 1.60
N LYS A 518 8.25 -16.46 0.85
CA LYS A 518 9.33 -15.46 0.80
C LYS A 518 9.25 -14.37 1.86
N LEU A 519 8.10 -14.21 2.52
CA LEU A 519 7.86 -13.14 3.51
C LEU A 519 8.90 -13.13 4.67
N PRO A 520 9.29 -14.27 5.29
CA PRO A 520 10.31 -14.26 6.34
C PRO A 520 11.68 -13.76 5.85
N ALA A 521 12.07 -14.16 4.63
CA ALA A 521 13.33 -13.71 4.04
C ALA A 521 13.30 -12.20 3.76
N PHE A 522 12.20 -11.69 3.22
CA PHE A 522 12.00 -10.26 2.99
C PHE A 522 12.05 -9.44 4.29
N VAL A 523 11.32 -9.87 5.33
CA VAL A 523 11.35 -9.23 6.66
C VAL A 523 12.78 -9.22 7.22
N GLY A 524 13.50 -10.33 7.11
CA GLY A 524 14.89 -10.43 7.55
C GLY A 524 15.82 -9.46 6.81
N VAL A 525 15.69 -9.35 5.49
CA VAL A 525 16.51 -8.43 4.67
C VAL A 525 16.25 -6.97 5.05
N VAL A 526 14.99 -6.56 5.18
CA VAL A 526 14.64 -5.17 5.55
C VAL A 526 15.12 -4.83 6.95
N ILE A 527 14.91 -5.72 7.93
CA ILE A 527 15.41 -5.53 9.30
C ILE A 527 16.94 -5.42 9.30
N ALA A 528 17.64 -6.26 8.53
CA ALA A 528 19.09 -6.23 8.45
C ALA A 528 19.61 -4.92 7.83
N LEU A 529 19.02 -4.47 6.71
CA LEU A 529 19.42 -3.25 6.02
C LEU A 529 19.14 -1.99 6.86
N ALA A 530 17.96 -1.90 7.45
CA ALA A 530 17.62 -0.76 8.30
C ALA A 530 18.36 -0.80 9.64
N GLY A 531 18.57 -2.00 10.21
CA GLY A 531 19.39 -2.19 11.38
C GLY A 531 20.85 -1.79 11.14
N LEU A 532 21.39 -2.06 9.95
CA LEU A 532 22.70 -1.59 9.53
C LEU A 532 22.75 -0.05 9.45
N LEU A 533 21.70 0.58 8.91
CA LEU A 533 21.60 2.04 8.85
C LEU A 533 21.56 2.66 10.25
N LEU A 534 20.75 2.11 11.17
CA LEU A 534 20.71 2.56 12.57
C LEU A 534 22.04 2.31 13.31
N LEU A 535 22.69 1.18 13.02
CA LEU A 535 23.99 0.85 13.61
C LEU A 535 25.05 1.86 13.17
N ILE A 536 25.03 2.30 11.92
CA ILE A 536 25.94 3.35 11.42
C ILE A 536 25.61 4.70 12.05
N ALA A 537 24.33 5.04 12.12
CA ALA A 537 23.79 6.28 12.66
C ALA A 537 24.10 6.49 14.16
N PHE A 538 23.76 5.52 14.99
CA PHE A 538 23.84 5.64 16.46
C PHE A 538 25.04 4.92 17.06
N ARG A 539 25.76 4.14 16.26
CA ARG A 539 26.92 3.34 16.70
C ARG A 539 26.61 2.54 17.97
N SER A 540 25.43 1.92 18.00
CA SER A 540 24.97 1.01 19.05
C SER A 540 24.33 -0.21 18.41
N LEU A 541 24.54 -1.40 19.00
CA LEU A 541 23.88 -2.64 18.57
C LEU A 541 22.50 -2.82 19.20
N VAL A 542 22.28 -2.24 20.39
CA VAL A 542 21.04 -2.40 21.14
C VAL A 542 19.89 -1.62 20.50
N ILE A 543 20.19 -0.43 19.99
CA ILE A 543 19.20 0.47 19.36
C ILE A 543 18.56 -0.20 18.13
N PRO A 544 19.31 -0.73 17.14
CA PRO A 544 18.74 -1.46 16.00
C PRO A 544 17.83 -2.63 16.39
N VAL A 545 18.24 -3.43 17.37
CA VAL A 545 17.49 -4.62 17.80
C VAL A 545 16.20 -4.22 18.49
N GLN A 546 16.27 -3.25 19.41
CA GLN A 546 15.10 -2.72 20.10
C GLN A 546 14.09 -2.10 19.11
N ALA A 547 14.59 -1.27 18.17
CA ALA A 547 13.80 -0.65 17.12
C ALA A 547 13.06 -1.71 16.28
N ALA A 548 13.79 -2.73 15.82
CA ALA A 548 13.22 -3.82 15.05
C ALA A 548 12.10 -4.55 15.81
N LEU A 549 12.30 -4.85 17.10
CA LEU A 549 11.30 -5.53 17.93
C LEU A 549 10.04 -4.68 18.16
N MET A 550 10.21 -3.39 18.48
CA MET A 550 9.11 -2.45 18.68
C MET A 550 8.30 -2.26 17.39
N ASN A 551 8.99 -2.10 16.25
CA ASN A 551 8.33 -1.93 14.96
C ASN A 551 7.58 -3.20 14.55
N LEU A 552 8.18 -4.38 14.75
CA LEU A 552 7.51 -5.64 14.47
C LEU A 552 6.25 -5.81 15.33
N LEU A 553 6.30 -5.39 16.59
CA LEU A 553 5.15 -5.39 17.48
C LEU A 553 4.05 -4.40 17.02
N SER A 554 4.42 -3.22 16.53
CA SER A 554 3.47 -2.26 15.93
C SER A 554 2.79 -2.81 14.68
N ILE A 555 3.59 -3.38 13.77
CA ILE A 555 3.10 -3.97 12.53
C ILE A 555 2.17 -5.15 12.83
N ALA A 556 2.55 -6.02 13.76
CA ALA A 556 1.73 -7.16 14.17
C ALA A 556 0.39 -6.70 14.77
N ALA A 557 0.40 -5.66 15.62
CA ALA A 557 -0.81 -5.09 16.19
C ALA A 557 -1.71 -4.44 15.11
N ALA A 558 -1.12 -3.71 14.18
CA ALA A 558 -1.85 -3.11 13.06
C ALA A 558 -2.49 -4.17 12.15
N LEU A 559 -1.73 -5.21 11.79
CA LEU A 559 -2.25 -6.35 11.03
C LEU A 559 -3.34 -7.11 11.80
N GLY A 560 -3.22 -7.22 13.13
CA GLY A 560 -4.25 -7.81 13.97
C GLY A 560 -5.55 -7.00 13.97
N VAL A 561 -5.47 -5.66 13.97
CA VAL A 561 -6.64 -4.79 13.82
C VAL A 561 -7.26 -4.92 12.42
N VAL A 562 -6.45 -4.90 11.36
CA VAL A 562 -6.95 -5.13 9.98
C VAL A 562 -7.62 -6.50 9.87
N GLN A 563 -7.03 -7.54 10.44
CA GLN A 563 -7.61 -8.89 10.51
C GLN A 563 -8.95 -8.89 11.25
N ALA A 564 -9.01 -8.26 12.42
CA ALA A 564 -10.24 -8.21 13.21
C ALA A 564 -11.36 -7.48 12.45
N VAL A 565 -11.07 -6.38 11.78
CA VAL A 565 -12.07 -5.59 11.05
C VAL A 565 -12.48 -6.26 9.75
N PHE A 566 -11.51 -6.63 8.90
CA PHE A 566 -11.78 -7.10 7.53
C PHE A 566 -12.03 -8.61 7.42
N GLN A 567 -11.47 -9.46 8.31
CA GLN A 567 -11.72 -10.92 8.28
C GLN A 567 -12.79 -11.34 9.28
N ARG A 568 -12.71 -10.85 10.53
CA ARG A 568 -13.70 -11.21 11.57
C ARG A 568 -14.95 -10.34 11.56
N GLY A 569 -14.96 -9.26 10.77
CA GLY A 569 -16.10 -8.35 10.67
C GLY A 569 -16.32 -7.48 11.91
N TRP A 570 -15.31 -7.28 12.75
CA TRP A 570 -15.43 -6.37 13.88
C TRP A 570 -15.63 -4.94 13.34
N LEU A 571 -16.62 -4.22 13.85
CA LEU A 571 -16.97 -2.87 13.36
C LEU A 571 -17.38 -2.82 11.86
N SER A 572 -17.73 -3.96 11.23
CA SER A 572 -18.14 -4.00 9.82
C SER A 572 -19.30 -3.03 9.51
N ASN A 573 -20.26 -2.92 10.44
CA ASN A 573 -21.41 -2.02 10.30
C ASN A 573 -21.05 -0.53 10.40
N LEU A 574 -19.95 -0.18 11.09
CA LEU A 574 -19.51 1.20 11.23
C LEU A 574 -18.72 1.67 10.00
N PHE A 575 -17.89 0.78 9.44
CA PHE A 575 -17.08 1.07 8.26
C PHE A 575 -17.75 0.70 6.94
N GLY A 576 -18.89 -0.01 6.95
CA GLY A 576 -19.59 -0.47 5.75
C GLY A 576 -18.85 -1.58 5.00
N VAL A 577 -17.88 -2.23 5.64
CA VAL A 577 -16.96 -3.18 5.03
C VAL A 577 -17.49 -4.61 5.14
N GLN A 578 -17.43 -5.36 4.04
CA GLN A 578 -17.79 -6.78 4.04
C GLN A 578 -16.62 -7.65 4.53
N PRO A 579 -16.89 -8.66 5.39
CA PRO A 579 -15.87 -9.63 5.78
C PRO A 579 -15.33 -10.38 4.56
N GLY A 580 -14.01 -10.60 4.53
CA GLY A 580 -13.32 -11.25 3.43
C GLY A 580 -11.86 -11.51 3.74
N PRO A 581 -11.14 -12.28 2.92
CA PRO A 581 -9.72 -12.50 3.08
C PRO A 581 -8.93 -11.19 2.94
N ILE A 582 -7.66 -11.25 3.35
CA ILE A 582 -6.70 -10.14 3.21
C ILE A 582 -5.78 -10.48 2.05
N ASP A 583 -5.69 -9.56 1.08
CA ASP A 583 -4.81 -9.73 -0.08
C ASP A 583 -3.36 -9.95 0.35
N ALA A 584 -2.73 -10.93 -0.28
CA ALA A 584 -1.42 -11.42 0.15
C ALA A 584 -0.32 -10.34 0.13
N PHE A 585 -0.45 -9.32 -0.72
CA PHE A 585 0.51 -8.21 -0.82
C PHE A 585 0.39 -7.16 0.29
N ILE A 586 -0.76 -7.08 0.97
CA ILE A 586 -1.00 -6.04 1.97
C ILE A 586 -0.02 -6.13 3.15
N PRO A 587 0.20 -7.30 3.78
CA PRO A 587 1.17 -7.41 4.87
C PRO A 587 2.59 -7.01 4.46
N VAL A 588 2.99 -7.29 3.22
CA VAL A 588 4.32 -6.98 2.71
C VAL A 588 4.51 -5.48 2.56
N PHE A 589 3.57 -4.80 1.90
CA PHE A 589 3.60 -3.34 1.77
C PHE A 589 3.44 -2.65 3.13
N MET A 590 2.49 -3.09 3.96
CA MET A 590 2.31 -2.54 5.31
C MET A 590 3.59 -2.68 6.12
N PHE A 591 4.25 -3.85 6.07
CA PHE A 591 5.52 -4.03 6.72
C PHE A 591 6.57 -3.05 6.19
N ALA A 592 6.79 -3.00 4.86
CA ALA A 592 7.78 -2.11 4.26
C ALA A 592 7.57 -0.63 4.63
N ILE A 593 6.32 -0.19 4.51
CA ILE A 593 5.92 1.19 4.76
C ILE A 593 6.01 1.51 6.23
N VAL A 594 5.28 0.80 7.10
CA VAL A 594 5.21 1.09 8.53
C VAL A 594 6.58 0.97 9.15
N PHE A 595 7.38 -0.01 8.72
CA PHE A 595 8.76 -0.12 9.16
C PHE A 595 9.54 1.13 8.75
N GLY A 596 9.50 1.55 7.49
CA GLY A 596 10.17 2.76 7.03
C GLY A 596 9.74 4.03 7.78
N LEU A 597 8.43 4.20 7.99
CA LEU A 597 7.84 5.33 8.72
C LEU A 597 8.26 5.28 10.18
N SER A 598 8.09 4.17 10.89
CA SER A 598 8.38 4.11 12.33
C SER A 598 9.85 4.39 12.67
N MET A 599 10.78 4.21 11.73
CA MET A 599 12.18 4.56 11.97
C MET A 599 12.40 6.07 12.12
N ASP A 600 11.58 6.91 11.49
CA ASP A 600 11.81 8.36 11.42
C ASP A 600 11.73 9.04 12.80
N TYR A 601 10.68 8.73 13.54
CA TYR A 601 10.47 9.22 14.88
C TYR A 601 11.42 8.56 15.88
N GLU A 602 11.87 7.33 15.63
CA GLU A 602 12.77 6.63 16.57
C GLU A 602 14.13 7.26 16.49
N VAL A 603 14.61 7.51 15.27
CA VAL A 603 15.81 8.31 15.03
C VAL A 603 15.67 9.69 15.69
N PHE A 604 14.53 10.38 15.53
CA PHE A 604 14.33 11.72 16.09
C PHE A 604 14.36 11.74 17.63
N LEU A 605 13.62 10.83 18.27
CA LEU A 605 13.56 10.75 19.73
C LEU A 605 14.90 10.27 20.31
N ILE A 606 15.50 9.23 19.73
CA ILE A 606 16.78 8.69 20.19
C ILE A 606 17.90 9.70 19.99
N SER A 607 17.94 10.44 18.87
CA SER A 607 18.96 11.49 18.68
C SER A 607 18.86 12.55 19.75
N ARG A 608 17.64 13.00 20.09
CA ARG A 608 17.45 14.00 21.15
C ARG A 608 17.82 13.47 22.53
N VAL A 609 17.50 12.23 22.84
CA VAL A 609 17.93 11.58 24.09
C VAL A 609 19.45 11.41 24.11
N HIS A 610 20.07 11.08 22.97
CA HIS A 610 21.52 10.96 22.85
C HIS A 610 22.23 12.29 23.12
N GLU A 611 21.68 13.39 22.59
CA GLU A 611 22.21 14.74 22.77
C GLU A 611 22.25 15.14 24.26
N GLU A 612 21.14 14.94 24.99
CA GLU A 612 21.09 15.21 26.43
C GLU A 612 21.99 14.26 27.23
N TRP A 613 22.09 13.00 26.80
CA TRP A 613 23.01 12.01 27.41
C TRP A 613 24.47 12.41 27.23
N GLN A 614 24.88 12.91 26.06
CA GLN A 614 26.24 13.40 25.85
C GLN A 614 26.56 14.61 26.74
N ARG A 615 25.59 15.51 26.93
CA ARG A 615 25.77 16.71 27.78
C ARG A 615 25.84 16.38 29.27
N GLN A 616 24.92 15.56 29.78
CA GLN A 616 24.73 15.38 31.23
C GLN A 616 25.22 14.03 31.78
N ARG A 617 25.37 13.01 30.92
CA ARG A 617 25.65 11.60 31.28
C ARG A 617 24.71 10.99 32.33
N ASP A 618 23.50 11.54 32.45
CA ASP A 618 22.38 10.98 33.22
C ASP A 618 21.27 10.53 32.25
N ALA A 619 20.95 9.22 32.29
CA ALA A 619 20.04 8.57 31.35
C ALA A 619 18.60 8.95 31.68
N SER A 620 18.32 9.14 32.98
CA SER A 620 16.99 9.49 33.45
C SER A 620 16.66 10.94 33.08
N ALA A 621 17.61 11.86 33.28
CA ALA A 621 17.46 13.24 32.86
C ALA A 621 17.34 13.36 31.33
N ALA A 622 18.20 12.65 30.58
CA ALA A 622 18.19 12.67 29.13
C ALA A 622 16.87 12.16 28.52
N VAL A 623 16.32 11.06 29.02
CA VAL A 623 15.01 10.54 28.57
C VAL A 623 13.89 11.52 28.92
N ARG A 624 13.94 12.14 30.10
CA ARG A 624 12.93 13.10 30.55
C ARG A 624 12.88 14.35 29.66
N ASP A 625 14.03 14.96 29.43
CA ASP A 625 14.13 16.22 28.69
C ASP A 625 13.94 15.99 27.19
N GLY A 626 14.43 14.86 26.67
CA GLY A 626 14.17 14.42 25.30
C GLY A 626 12.68 14.26 25.02
N LEU A 627 11.95 13.54 25.88
CA LEU A 627 10.53 13.27 25.69
C LEU A 627 9.64 14.50 25.97
N ALA A 628 9.99 15.33 26.97
CA ALA A 628 9.22 16.54 27.29
C ALA A 628 9.24 17.58 26.16
N ASN A 629 10.37 17.70 25.45
CA ASN A 629 10.53 18.66 24.34
C ASN A 629 9.96 18.13 23.02
N THR A 630 10.05 16.82 22.77
CA THR A 630 9.63 16.23 21.49
C THR A 630 8.17 15.76 21.49
N GLY A 631 7.60 15.43 22.66
CA GLY A 631 6.28 14.80 22.77
C GLY A 631 5.14 15.55 22.08
N ARG A 632 5.11 16.89 22.17
CA ARG A 632 4.07 17.70 21.50
C ARG A 632 4.22 17.72 19.97
N VAL A 633 5.45 17.71 19.48
CA VAL A 633 5.73 17.75 18.04
C VAL A 633 5.39 16.40 17.44
N ILE A 634 5.84 15.31 18.08
CA ILE A 634 5.56 13.93 17.67
C ILE A 634 4.05 13.65 17.69
N THR A 635 3.29 14.10 18.71
CA THR A 635 1.83 13.91 18.68
C THR A 635 1.15 14.66 17.56
N ALA A 636 1.58 15.89 17.27
CA ALA A 636 0.99 16.69 16.22
C ALA A 636 1.24 16.06 14.85
N ALA A 637 2.48 15.62 14.61
CA ALA A 637 2.90 14.87 13.43
C ALA A 637 2.09 13.58 13.25
N ALA A 638 2.05 12.74 14.29
CA ALA A 638 1.30 11.50 14.28
C ALA A 638 -0.20 11.74 14.05
N ALA A 639 -0.79 12.77 14.66
CA ALA A 639 -2.20 13.09 14.45
C ALA A 639 -2.52 13.44 12.99
N VAL A 640 -1.62 14.18 12.32
CA VAL A 640 -1.77 14.48 10.89
C VAL A 640 -1.71 13.19 10.06
N MET A 641 -0.69 12.35 10.28
CA MET A 641 -0.54 11.10 9.52
C MET A 641 -1.69 10.13 9.75
N VAL A 642 -2.13 9.95 11.00
CA VAL A 642 -3.30 9.12 11.34
C VAL A 642 -4.54 9.63 10.62
N ALA A 643 -4.78 10.95 10.60
CA ALA A 643 -5.94 11.52 9.93
C ALA A 643 -5.88 11.34 8.40
N VAL A 644 -4.69 11.51 7.80
CA VAL A 644 -4.48 11.30 6.36
C VAL A 644 -4.72 9.84 6.00
N PHE A 645 -4.11 8.88 6.70
CA PHE A 645 -4.30 7.46 6.41
C PHE A 645 -5.71 6.98 6.72
N ALA A 646 -6.34 7.48 7.80
CA ALA A 646 -7.73 7.19 8.10
C ALA A 646 -8.70 7.73 7.03
N ALA A 647 -8.36 8.80 6.30
CA ALA A 647 -9.18 9.28 5.19
C ALA A 647 -9.21 8.28 4.01
N PHE A 648 -8.14 7.49 3.81
CA PHE A 648 -8.15 6.40 2.83
C PHE A 648 -8.95 5.17 3.29
N ALA A 649 -9.20 5.05 4.61
CA ALA A 649 -10.07 4.01 5.18
C ALA A 649 -11.56 4.15 4.81
N ILE A 650 -11.95 5.27 4.17
CA ILE A 650 -13.31 5.54 3.67
C ILE A 650 -13.33 5.80 2.16
N SER A 651 -12.33 5.27 1.44
CA SER A 651 -12.15 5.53 0.00
C SER A 651 -13.14 4.78 -0.89
N GLY A 652 -13.80 3.73 -0.41
CA GLY A 652 -14.66 2.85 -1.22
C GLY A 652 -13.87 1.84 -2.07
N ASN A 653 -12.54 1.80 -1.93
CA ASN A 653 -11.67 0.78 -2.50
C ASN A 653 -11.10 -0.05 -1.35
N ARG A 654 -11.49 -1.33 -1.28
CA ARG A 654 -11.13 -2.25 -0.20
C ARG A 654 -9.61 -2.31 0.07
N VAL A 655 -8.78 -2.28 -0.99
CA VAL A 655 -7.33 -2.33 -0.86
C VAL A 655 -6.81 -1.09 -0.13
N LEU A 656 -7.26 0.10 -0.54
CA LEU A 656 -6.92 1.36 0.11
C LEU A 656 -7.50 1.46 1.51
N GLU A 657 -8.66 0.87 1.76
CA GLU A 657 -9.26 0.86 3.09
C GLU A 657 -8.43 0.04 4.08
N MET A 658 -7.94 -1.13 3.66
CA MET A 658 -7.03 -1.95 4.45
C MET A 658 -5.70 -1.24 4.72
N PHE A 659 -5.10 -0.60 3.71
CA PHE A 659 -3.89 0.20 3.92
C PHE A 659 -4.14 1.40 4.82
N GLY A 660 -5.21 2.15 4.59
CA GLY A 660 -5.57 3.34 5.37
C GLY A 660 -5.77 2.99 6.84
N LEU A 661 -6.59 1.98 7.15
CA LEU A 661 -6.81 1.51 8.52
C LEU A 661 -5.51 0.94 9.13
N GLY A 662 -4.81 0.10 8.39
CA GLY A 662 -3.60 -0.56 8.87
C GLY A 662 -2.49 0.42 9.22
N MET A 663 -2.19 1.36 8.32
CA MET A 663 -1.15 2.36 8.54
C MET A 663 -1.57 3.41 9.58
N ALA A 664 -2.83 3.85 9.59
CA ALA A 664 -3.33 4.74 10.65
C ALA A 664 -3.18 4.09 12.04
N THR A 665 -3.57 2.82 12.16
CA THR A 665 -3.42 2.05 13.40
C THR A 665 -1.96 1.89 13.79
N ALA A 666 -1.10 1.51 12.84
CA ALA A 666 0.32 1.33 13.09
C ALA A 666 0.99 2.62 13.58
N VAL A 667 0.75 3.74 12.92
CA VAL A 667 1.29 5.05 13.31
C VAL A 667 0.72 5.50 14.65
N PHE A 668 -0.57 5.28 14.91
CA PHE A 668 -1.20 5.61 16.18
C PHE A 668 -0.58 4.84 17.35
N LEU A 669 -0.43 3.52 17.21
CA LEU A 669 0.15 2.66 18.23
C LEU A 669 1.64 2.95 18.43
N ASP A 670 2.38 3.18 17.36
CA ASP A 670 3.78 3.56 17.44
C ASP A 670 3.96 4.91 18.14
N ALA A 671 3.24 5.93 17.70
CA ALA A 671 3.37 7.27 18.25
C ALA A 671 2.95 7.36 19.72
N LEU A 672 1.89 6.67 20.14
CA LEU A 672 1.36 6.77 21.50
C LEU A 672 1.89 5.69 22.43
N VAL A 673 1.76 4.42 22.03
CA VAL A 673 2.07 3.28 22.91
C VAL A 673 3.57 3.02 22.94
N ILE A 674 4.21 2.99 21.77
CA ILE A 674 5.64 2.72 21.70
C ILE A 674 6.43 3.92 22.22
N ARG A 675 6.26 5.10 21.60
CA ARG A 675 7.13 6.26 21.89
C ARG A 675 6.89 6.92 23.23
N MET A 676 5.66 6.95 23.73
CA MET A 676 5.38 7.66 24.98
C MET A 676 5.43 6.76 26.21
N ALA A 677 5.43 5.44 26.03
CA ALA A 677 5.38 4.50 27.14
C ALA A 677 6.48 3.43 27.05
N LEU A 678 6.47 2.60 26.00
CA LEU A 678 7.34 1.42 25.92
C LEU A 678 8.83 1.79 25.75
N LEU A 679 9.14 2.67 24.80
CA LEU A 679 10.50 3.09 24.47
C LEU A 679 11.18 3.81 25.66
N PRO A 680 10.58 4.84 26.28
CA PRO A 680 11.18 5.49 27.45
C PRO A 680 11.37 4.52 28.62
N ALA A 681 10.43 3.61 28.85
CA ALA A 681 10.54 2.60 29.90
C ALA A 681 11.72 1.65 29.65
N ILE A 682 11.90 1.17 28.42
CA ILE A 682 13.02 0.28 28.06
C ILE A 682 14.36 1.02 28.13
N LEU A 683 14.44 2.27 27.66
CA LEU A 683 15.64 3.10 27.78
C LEU A 683 16.03 3.32 29.25
N GLN A 684 15.04 3.51 30.13
CA GLN A 684 15.27 3.64 31.58
C GLN A 684 15.80 2.33 32.19
N LEU A 685 15.32 1.18 31.72
CA LEU A 685 15.73 -0.15 32.23
C LEU A 685 17.12 -0.54 31.73
N LEU A 686 17.45 -0.26 30.47
CA LEU A 686 18.74 -0.57 29.87
C LEU A 686 19.84 0.42 30.29
N GLY A 687 19.48 1.68 30.56
CA GLY A 687 20.38 2.71 31.06
C GLY A 687 21.64 2.89 30.19
N ARG A 688 22.81 2.64 30.76
CA ARG A 688 24.11 2.76 30.06
C ARG A 688 24.31 1.71 28.97
N ALA A 689 23.67 0.55 29.09
CA ALA A 689 23.82 -0.54 28.12
C ALA A 689 23.25 -0.21 26.74
N THR A 690 22.28 0.71 26.68
CA THR A 690 21.67 1.21 25.43
C THR A 690 22.71 1.73 24.44
N TRP A 691 23.79 2.34 24.94
CA TRP A 691 24.83 2.97 24.14
C TRP A 691 26.08 2.11 23.98
N ALA A 692 26.02 0.82 24.36
CA ALA A 692 27.17 -0.06 24.30
C ALA A 692 27.52 -0.44 22.85
N LEU A 693 28.81 -0.30 22.52
CA LEU A 693 29.38 -0.74 21.24
C LEU A 693 30.58 -1.65 21.49
N PRO A 694 30.63 -2.85 20.87
CA PRO A 694 31.82 -3.68 20.91
C PRO A 694 33.02 -2.96 20.28
N ARG A 695 34.18 -2.98 20.97
CA ARG A 695 35.40 -2.25 20.56
C ARG A 695 35.90 -2.60 19.15
N TRP A 696 35.67 -3.82 18.68
CA TRP A 696 36.05 -4.27 17.34
C TRP A 696 35.20 -3.62 16.24
N LEU A 697 33.91 -3.42 16.52
CA LEU A 697 32.95 -2.85 15.57
C LEU A 697 33.13 -1.33 15.46
N GLY A 698 33.43 -0.66 16.58
CA GLY A 698 33.77 0.76 16.60
C GLY A 698 35.01 1.15 15.79
N ARG A 699 35.93 0.20 15.55
CA ARG A 699 37.12 0.40 14.70
C ARG A 699 36.84 0.31 13.20
N ARG A 700 35.81 -0.44 12.79
CA ARG A 700 35.47 -0.65 11.36
C ARG A 700 34.34 0.24 10.85
N LEU A 701 33.51 0.78 11.74
CA LEU A 701 32.38 1.62 11.33
C LEU A 701 32.83 3.03 10.90
N PRO A 702 32.41 3.53 9.72
CA PRO A 702 32.66 4.91 9.31
C PRO A 702 32.02 5.91 10.27
N ARG A 703 32.63 7.09 10.42
CA ARG A 703 32.10 8.18 11.26
C ARG A 703 31.11 9.00 10.43
N VAL A 704 29.84 8.61 10.47
CA VAL A 704 28.74 9.40 9.89
C VAL A 704 27.95 9.98 11.06
N ALA A 705 28.11 11.27 11.33
CA ALA A 705 27.34 11.95 12.37
C ALA A 705 26.04 12.48 11.75
N ILE A 706 24.89 12.11 12.35
CA ILE A 706 23.58 12.65 11.98
C ILE A 706 23.50 14.13 12.36
N GLU A 707 24.10 14.51 13.48
CA GLU A 707 24.24 15.90 13.96
C GLU A 707 25.72 16.35 13.99
N PRO A 708 26.02 17.65 13.87
CA PRO A 708 27.39 18.17 13.96
C PRO A 708 27.99 17.96 15.36
N GLU A 709 29.27 17.58 15.42
CA GLU A 709 30.07 17.63 16.66
C GLU A 709 30.04 19.08 17.17
N HIS A 710 29.42 19.31 18.32
CA HIS A 710 29.59 20.58 19.01
C HIS A 710 31.07 20.68 19.38
N ALA A 711 31.69 21.79 18.97
CA ALA A 711 33.03 22.14 19.39
C ALA A 711 33.11 22.01 20.91
N ASP A 712 33.96 21.09 21.37
CA ASP A 712 34.29 20.92 22.78
C ASP A 712 34.73 22.29 23.33
N PRO A 713 34.02 22.90 24.29
CA PRO A 713 34.38 24.22 24.82
C PRO A 713 35.78 24.25 25.48
N GLY A 714 36.43 23.08 25.63
CA GLY A 714 37.81 22.95 26.09
C GLY A 714 38.88 22.70 25.01
N ARG A 715 38.55 22.56 23.73
CA ARG A 715 39.56 22.41 22.67
C ARG A 715 39.83 23.74 21.97
N PRO A 716 41.04 24.32 22.10
CA PRO A 716 41.39 25.50 21.32
C PRO A 716 41.26 25.19 19.83
N TYR A 717 40.54 26.05 19.11
CA TYR A 717 40.47 26.06 17.66
C TYR A 717 41.88 26.20 17.10
N VAL A 718 42.40 25.13 16.49
CA VAL A 718 43.62 25.19 15.68
C VAL A 718 43.14 25.43 14.25
N PRO A 719 43.40 26.60 13.64
CA PRO A 719 43.11 26.81 12.24
C PRO A 719 43.86 25.77 11.41
N GLU A 720 43.18 25.09 10.48
CA GLU A 720 43.88 24.33 9.43
C GLU A 720 44.81 25.29 8.68
N PRO A 721 46.07 24.89 8.41
CA PRO A 721 46.97 25.72 7.61
C PRO A 721 46.36 25.88 6.22
N ALA A 722 46.24 27.14 5.79
CA ALA A 722 45.84 27.48 4.44
C ALA A 722 46.76 26.74 3.46
N PHE A 723 46.17 25.99 2.53
CA PHE A 723 46.88 25.54 1.35
C PHE A 723 47.30 26.79 0.57
N GLU A 724 48.55 27.21 0.77
CA GLU A 724 49.22 28.11 -0.14
C GLU A 724 49.30 27.43 -1.50
N ALA A 725 48.51 27.92 -2.45
CA ALA A 725 48.69 27.62 -3.85
C ALA A 725 50.05 28.19 -4.28
N SER A 726 51.05 27.33 -4.41
CA SER A 726 52.27 27.61 -5.15
C SER A 726 52.02 27.28 -6.62
N SER A 727 52.13 28.33 -7.45
CA SER A 727 52.43 28.38 -8.90
C SER A 727 51.74 27.39 -9.83
#